data_AF-A0AAD7IPB9-F1
#
_entry.id   AF-A0AAD7IPB9-F1
#
_cell.length_a   1.000
_cell.length_b   1.000
_cell.length_c   1.000
_cell.angle_alpha   90.00
_cell.angle_beta   90.00
_cell.angle_gamma   90.00
#
_symmetry.space_group_name_H-M   'P 1'
#
loop_
_entity.id
_entity.type
_entity.pdbx_description
1 polymer ?
#
loop_
_entity_poly.entity_id
_entity_poly.type
_entity_poly.pdbx_seq_one_letter_code
_entity_poly.pdbx_strand_id
1 'polypeptide(L)'
;MAEATATFKDIPELFEVDLGESLTARTESLATFRELGPPDLCHVVKSTGKSGQRDLGSYHFVSGVDASSSASLAAYINSLTYAIESSNAWFSQTPVWKVRNGCYCCFNAFSRVDFRVDVKIPGGVNAYVVDLRGERHEATPDMWQETFVSALLRAILYSDDPTHSLDAYRKLDPITSPEGELRFLAAAEALFLKGWQVGSDPEIQVASVTTNHLTAGLLKYFGASGRFQQAANLFEKIAVREPEVNSLLARAYLGMNEEVKALQIMSTALRGVPGPSSYTLLHAQCDFLREKGRADWALKLARQAVNAAPSEFVTWEKLTEVYVELGMFESALLTLNSCPMFTFNGRDAHRQLTPARVHLPFHRSIGEILPDRVKTEDDEADPALQRLPAPGLRGTWARAYALLTRLVAQIGWDELLKTRSSVFVMEEEYRMQKAQGDFASHVRTESGGTTLAEGEEDNASTRGMVSPVSATSPEEGGAPEVNGNGNGNASENGIPTIRISTESDREVKEKGAAAAAAADTLERPVQAAAGDEDEDISQADNKESKKGKEPASPLPQEPFSFSNKRLCERWLDNLFMVLYEDLRVWTIFRAEVAHFKTQHVAYRKTGLEWEILGDLGMRLHHKEEAKEAYQRCLDTPRYSVKPWSKLMEMYADEGDIQRSIQTAIRVAAYQYAEYTEMTFPTQIAQCFFKLGNVHGHAKISYTLLSMGLPEPILKIMDSYLQYGKTFKVEGYDF
;
A
#
# COMPACT_ATOMS: atom_id res chain seq x y z
N MET A 1 -13.15 -5.10 45.21
CA MET A 1 -12.89 -3.67 45.44
C MET A 1 -12.33 -3.12 44.15
N ALA A 2 -13.09 -2.32 43.41
CA ALA A 2 -12.57 -1.66 42.21
C ALA A 2 -11.65 -0.53 42.66
N GLU A 3 -10.35 -0.62 42.34
CA GLU A 3 -9.46 0.54 42.45
C GLU A 3 -10.04 1.67 41.59
N ALA A 4 -10.07 2.91 42.11
CA ALA A 4 -10.35 4.05 41.26
C ALA A 4 -9.18 4.22 40.31
N THR A 5 -9.36 3.74 39.09
CA THR A 5 -8.40 3.83 38.02
C THR A 5 -8.38 5.27 37.51
N ALA A 6 -7.19 5.84 37.33
CA ALA A 6 -6.99 7.15 36.70
C ALA A 6 -7.29 7.10 35.19
N THR A 7 -8.36 6.42 34.79
CA THR A 7 -8.64 6.01 33.40
C THR A 7 -9.72 6.87 32.76
N PHE A 8 -9.64 7.01 31.44
CA PHE A 8 -10.75 7.51 30.65
C PHE A 8 -11.78 6.41 30.39
N LYS A 9 -13.06 6.78 30.35
CA LYS A 9 -14.16 5.81 30.19
C LYS A 9 -14.19 5.19 28.79
N ASP A 10 -14.18 6.04 27.76
CA ASP A 10 -14.43 5.64 26.36
C ASP A 10 -13.26 6.03 25.42
N ILE A 11 -12.12 6.46 25.98
CA ILE A 11 -10.96 6.93 25.23
C ILE A 11 -9.77 6.01 25.54
N PRO A 12 -9.08 5.47 24.51
CA PRO A 12 -7.91 4.65 24.73
C PRO A 12 -6.74 5.49 25.22
N GLU A 13 -5.87 4.91 26.04
CA GLU A 13 -4.68 5.59 26.53
C GLU A 13 -3.56 4.62 26.91
N LEU A 14 -2.34 5.12 26.73
CA LEU A 14 -1.09 4.48 27.11
C LEU A 14 -0.50 5.26 28.29
N PHE A 15 -0.25 4.58 29.41
CA PHE A 15 0.38 5.18 30.57
C PHE A 15 1.89 5.18 30.42
N GLU A 16 2.51 6.33 30.70
CA GLU A 16 3.96 6.50 30.63
C GLU A 16 4.67 5.78 31.78
N VAL A 17 5.89 5.30 31.53
CA VAL A 17 6.82 4.85 32.58
C VAL A 17 7.39 6.07 33.30
N ASP A 18 7.93 7.02 32.53
CA ASP A 18 8.42 8.29 33.01
C ASP A 18 7.58 9.46 32.46
N LEU A 19 7.20 10.39 33.35
CA LEU A 19 6.35 11.51 32.99
C LEU A 19 6.99 12.39 31.89
N GLY A 20 6.32 12.49 30.74
CA GLY A 20 6.76 13.27 29.58
C GLY A 20 7.67 12.52 28.60
N GLU A 21 7.85 11.21 28.76
CA GLU A 21 8.63 10.40 27.82
C GLU A 21 8.04 10.41 26.40
N SER A 22 6.72 10.46 26.26
CA SER A 22 6.05 10.50 24.95
C SER A 22 6.39 11.76 24.16
N LEU A 23 6.41 12.92 24.83
CA LEU A 23 6.79 14.20 24.23
C LEU A 23 8.28 14.24 23.88
N THR A 24 9.12 13.60 24.70
CA THR A 24 10.57 13.52 24.48
C THR A 24 10.87 12.65 23.27
N ALA A 25 10.30 11.44 23.21
CA ALA A 25 10.46 10.52 22.08
C ALA A 25 9.93 11.11 20.77
N ARG A 26 8.82 11.85 20.82
CA ARG A 26 8.30 12.59 19.66
C ARG A 26 9.33 13.62 19.17
N THR A 27 9.92 14.39 20.09
CA THR A 27 10.95 15.41 19.77
C THR A 27 12.17 14.79 19.10
N GLU A 28 12.66 13.66 19.63
CA GLU A 28 13.81 12.92 19.05
C GLU A 28 13.53 12.39 17.65
N SER A 29 12.26 12.10 17.33
CA SER A 29 11.85 11.54 16.05
C SER A 29 11.58 12.61 14.98
N LEU A 30 11.49 13.91 15.34
CA LEU A 30 11.06 14.97 14.40
C LEU A 30 11.89 15.02 13.12
N ALA A 31 13.21 14.87 13.22
CA ALA A 31 14.11 14.91 12.08
C ALA A 31 13.95 13.73 11.10
N THR A 32 13.30 12.64 11.54
CA THR A 32 13.08 11.45 10.72
C THR A 32 11.89 11.57 9.79
N PHE A 33 10.94 12.45 10.08
CA PHE A 33 9.71 12.62 9.31
C PHE A 33 9.98 13.34 7.99
N ARG A 34 9.53 12.77 6.87
CA ARG A 34 9.83 13.22 5.49
C ARG A 34 8.62 13.71 4.71
N GLU A 35 7.41 13.34 5.11
CA GLU A 35 6.17 13.63 4.39
C GLU A 35 5.20 14.40 5.30
N LEU A 36 3.94 13.96 5.39
CA LEU A 36 2.91 14.58 6.22
C LEU A 36 3.17 14.46 7.73
N GLY A 37 4.16 13.68 8.16
CA GLY A 37 4.49 13.46 9.56
C GLY A 37 3.57 12.49 10.29
N PRO A 38 3.82 12.30 11.61
CA PRO A 38 3.10 11.33 12.42
C PRO A 38 1.68 11.81 12.74
N PRO A 39 0.81 10.92 13.25
CA PRO A 39 -0.44 11.31 13.90
C PRO A 39 -0.22 12.34 15.01
N ASP A 40 -1.29 13.08 15.31
CA ASP A 40 -1.25 14.05 16.40
C ASP A 40 -1.21 13.31 17.73
N LEU A 41 -0.48 13.86 18.70
CA LEU A 41 -0.26 13.26 20.00
C LEU A 41 -0.93 14.11 21.08
N CYS A 42 -1.82 13.50 21.87
CA CYS A 42 -2.41 14.16 23.03
C CYS A 42 -1.84 13.53 24.30
N HIS A 43 -1.02 14.29 25.03
CA HIS A 43 -0.49 13.94 26.34
C HIS A 43 -1.30 14.62 27.45
N VAL A 44 -1.56 13.91 28.54
CA VAL A 44 -2.25 14.43 29.72
C VAL A 44 -1.55 14.00 31.01
N VAL A 45 -1.63 14.88 32.00
CA VAL A 45 -1.15 14.61 33.37
C VAL A 45 -2.33 14.57 34.31
N LYS A 46 -2.50 13.44 35.00
CA LYS A 46 -3.59 13.18 35.95
C LYS A 46 -3.04 13.26 37.37
N SER A 47 -3.79 13.93 38.25
CA SER A 47 -3.40 14.12 39.65
C SER A 47 -4.59 13.94 40.58
N THR A 48 -4.31 13.50 41.81
CA THR A 48 -5.30 13.43 42.91
C THR A 48 -5.29 14.70 43.77
N GLY A 49 -4.33 15.61 43.55
CA GLY A 49 -4.13 16.81 44.35
C GLY A 49 -3.68 16.56 45.80
N LYS A 50 -3.48 15.31 46.21
CA LYS A 50 -3.01 14.94 47.55
C LYS A 50 -1.48 14.90 47.60
N SER A 51 -0.90 15.53 48.62
CA SER A 51 0.54 15.48 48.87
C SER A 51 1.01 14.03 49.08
N GLY A 52 2.06 13.61 48.36
CA GLY A 52 2.64 12.27 48.44
C GLY A 52 2.13 11.26 47.40
N GLN A 53 1.07 11.58 46.65
CA GLN A 53 0.65 10.81 45.47
C GLN A 53 1.38 11.34 44.24
N ARG A 54 1.98 10.45 43.44
CA ARG A 54 2.65 10.83 42.18
C ARG A 54 1.61 11.15 41.11
N ASP A 55 1.90 12.15 40.30
CA ASP A 55 1.13 12.45 39.09
C ASP A 55 1.37 11.33 38.07
N LEU A 56 0.34 11.02 37.27
CA LEU A 56 0.39 10.00 36.22
C LEU A 56 0.34 10.66 34.86
N GLY A 57 1.28 10.32 33.98
CA GLY A 57 1.25 10.68 32.57
C GLY A 57 0.54 9.61 31.75
N SER A 58 -0.34 10.02 30.85
CA SER A 58 -0.85 9.14 29.80
C SER A 58 -1.01 9.89 28.49
N TYR A 59 -1.02 9.16 27.39
CA TYR A 59 -1.15 9.74 26.06
C TYR A 59 -1.94 8.83 25.13
N HIS A 60 -2.43 9.41 24.05
CA HIS A 60 -3.07 8.72 22.95
C HIS A 60 -2.81 9.46 21.64
N PHE A 61 -2.88 8.74 20.53
CA PHE A 61 -2.81 9.34 19.21
C PHE A 61 -4.19 9.76 18.75
N VAL A 62 -4.27 10.82 17.97
CA VAL A 62 -5.54 11.32 17.46
C VAL A 62 -5.42 11.92 16.07
N SER A 63 -6.45 11.80 15.26
CA SER A 63 -6.60 12.51 13.99
C SER A 63 -8.00 13.13 13.89
N GLY A 64 -8.13 14.20 13.10
CA GLY A 64 -9.41 14.85 12.83
C GLY A 64 -9.85 15.90 13.86
N VAL A 65 -9.01 16.26 14.83
CA VAL A 65 -9.26 17.43 15.69
C VAL A 65 -8.96 18.71 14.90
N ASP A 66 -9.79 19.74 15.06
CA ASP A 66 -9.58 21.04 14.41
C ASP A 66 -8.30 21.72 14.94
N ALA A 67 -7.21 21.64 14.16
CA ALA A 67 -5.92 22.27 14.46
C ALA A 67 -5.78 23.72 13.95
N SER A 68 -6.90 24.42 13.70
CA SER A 68 -6.87 25.82 13.25
C SER A 68 -6.53 26.86 14.33
N SER A 69 -6.56 26.48 15.61
CA SER A 69 -6.26 27.41 16.71
C SER A 69 -5.83 26.71 18.00
N SER A 70 -5.21 27.46 18.91
CA SER A 70 -4.92 26.97 20.27
C SER A 70 -6.19 26.70 21.07
N ALA A 71 -7.27 27.45 20.82
CA ALA A 71 -8.53 27.31 21.52
C ALA A 71 -9.24 25.98 21.18
N SER A 72 -9.22 25.56 19.90
CA SER A 72 -9.82 24.30 19.47
C SER A 72 -9.05 23.09 20.01
N LEU A 73 -7.70 23.13 19.98
CA LEU A 73 -6.87 22.09 20.59
C LEU A 73 -7.02 22.05 22.11
N ALA A 74 -7.11 23.20 22.77
CA ALA A 74 -7.38 23.26 24.21
C ALA A 74 -8.77 22.75 24.57
N ALA A 75 -9.78 23.01 23.73
CA ALA A 75 -11.14 22.48 23.90
C ALA A 75 -11.15 20.94 23.85
N TYR A 76 -10.34 20.33 22.98
CA TYR A 76 -10.16 18.88 22.95
C TYR A 76 -9.61 18.36 24.28
N ILE A 77 -8.50 18.92 24.79
CA ILE A 77 -7.93 18.52 26.09
C ILE A 77 -8.94 18.72 27.22
N ASN A 78 -9.65 19.86 27.22
CA ASN A 78 -10.69 20.13 28.23
C ASN A 78 -11.83 19.12 28.18
N SER A 79 -12.20 18.61 27.00
CA SER A 79 -13.22 17.57 26.87
C SER A 79 -12.83 16.28 27.62
N LEU A 80 -11.53 15.98 27.71
CA LEU A 80 -11.00 14.81 28.44
C LEU A 80 -11.24 14.91 29.95
N THR A 81 -11.41 16.12 30.51
CA THR A 81 -11.75 16.29 31.93
C THR A 81 -13.08 15.64 32.30
N TYR A 82 -14.03 15.60 31.36
CA TYR A 82 -15.33 14.97 31.50
C TYR A 82 -15.32 13.47 31.17
N ALA A 83 -14.23 12.98 30.57
CA ALA A 83 -14.06 11.58 30.19
C ALA A 83 -13.39 10.74 31.29
N ILE A 84 -12.84 11.35 32.34
CA ILE A 84 -12.29 10.61 33.50
C ILE A 84 -13.42 9.85 34.19
N GLU A 85 -13.20 8.56 34.46
CA GLU A 85 -14.13 7.77 35.24
C GLU A 85 -14.26 8.32 36.66
N SER A 86 -15.42 8.87 36.99
CA SER A 86 -15.75 9.21 38.37
C SER A 86 -16.21 7.94 39.10
N SER A 87 -15.46 7.50 40.10
CA SER A 87 -15.88 6.42 41.02
C SER A 87 -17.11 6.88 41.83
N ASN A 88 -18.30 6.67 41.27
CA ASN A 88 -19.59 7.04 41.87
C ASN A 88 -20.07 6.01 42.93
N ALA A 89 -19.15 5.49 43.74
CA ALA A 89 -19.54 4.73 44.92
C ALA A 89 -19.63 5.67 46.11
N TRP A 90 -20.87 5.97 46.53
CA TRP A 90 -21.23 6.75 47.72
C TRP A 90 -20.50 6.33 49.02
N PHE A 91 -19.89 5.14 49.04
CA PHE A 91 -19.14 4.58 50.17
C PHE A 91 -17.63 4.35 49.92
N SER A 92 -17.05 4.76 48.79
CA SER A 92 -15.62 4.52 48.51
C SER A 92 -14.73 5.73 48.80
N GLN A 93 -13.76 5.56 49.71
CA GLN A 93 -12.66 6.50 50.01
C GLN A 93 -11.59 6.56 48.89
N THR A 94 -11.95 6.27 47.65
CA THR A 94 -11.01 6.21 46.53
C THR A 94 -10.55 7.61 46.11
N PRO A 95 -9.27 7.77 45.72
CA PRO A 95 -8.76 9.05 45.26
C PRO A 95 -9.50 9.53 44.00
N VAL A 96 -9.95 10.78 44.02
CA VAL A 96 -10.57 11.44 42.86
C VAL A 96 -9.46 11.96 41.95
N TRP A 97 -9.28 11.33 40.80
CA TRP A 97 -8.36 11.77 39.77
C TRP A 97 -8.94 12.92 38.95
N LYS A 98 -8.09 13.86 38.55
CA LYS A 98 -8.43 14.96 37.66
C LYS A 98 -7.30 15.20 36.66
N VAL A 99 -7.65 15.61 35.44
CA VAL A 99 -6.65 16.12 34.48
C VAL A 99 -6.16 17.47 34.99
N ARG A 100 -4.85 17.56 35.24
CA ARG A 100 -4.18 18.75 35.77
C ARG A 100 -3.62 19.59 34.62
N ASN A 101 -2.93 18.93 33.69
CA ASN A 101 -2.29 19.54 32.53
C ASN A 101 -2.45 18.63 31.30
N GLY A 102 -2.24 19.17 30.11
CA GLY A 102 -2.05 18.38 28.90
C GLY A 102 -1.24 19.13 27.84
N CYS A 103 -0.74 18.40 26.85
CA CYS A 103 -0.02 18.93 25.70
C CYS A 103 -0.56 18.26 24.44
N TYR A 104 -1.06 19.05 23.50
CA TYR A 104 -1.45 18.58 22.17
C TYR A 104 -0.33 18.87 21.17
N CYS A 105 0.13 17.87 20.42
CA CYS A 105 1.17 18.01 19.41
C CYS A 105 0.63 17.70 18.01
N CYS A 106 0.84 18.61 17.07
CA CYS A 106 0.41 18.48 15.68
C CYS A 106 1.55 18.84 14.74
N PHE A 107 1.94 17.94 13.84
CA PHE A 107 3.06 18.21 12.94
C PHE A 107 2.63 19.11 11.77
N ASN A 108 3.41 20.14 11.47
CA ASN A 108 3.26 20.98 10.28
C ASN A 108 4.24 20.50 9.20
N ALA A 109 3.71 19.93 8.12
CA ALA A 109 4.51 19.39 7.03
C ALA A 109 5.12 20.46 6.10
N PHE A 110 4.53 21.65 6.01
CA PHE A 110 5.04 22.74 5.17
C PHE A 110 6.31 23.35 5.76
N SER A 111 6.23 23.83 7.01
CA SER A 111 7.37 24.44 7.72
C SER A 111 8.26 23.41 8.43
N ARG A 112 7.85 22.13 8.48
CA ARG A 112 8.55 21.03 9.17
C ARG A 112 8.86 21.34 10.64
N VAL A 113 7.80 21.73 11.36
CA VAL A 113 7.84 21.99 12.81
C VAL A 113 6.72 21.24 13.51
N ASP A 114 6.88 20.95 14.80
CA ASP A 114 5.88 20.31 15.65
C ASP A 114 5.16 21.37 16.49
N PHE A 115 3.90 21.62 16.16
CA PHE A 115 3.07 22.58 16.87
C PHE A 115 2.61 22.01 18.21
N ARG A 116 2.81 22.73 19.31
CA ARG A 116 2.46 22.28 20.66
C ARG A 116 1.56 23.27 21.37
N VAL A 117 0.51 22.75 22.00
CA VAL A 117 -0.41 23.51 22.84
C VAL A 117 -0.44 22.91 24.23
N ASP A 118 0.23 23.58 25.17
CA ASP A 118 0.20 23.23 26.59
C ASP A 118 -1.04 23.85 27.23
N VAL A 119 -1.83 23.03 27.94
CA VAL A 119 -3.02 23.45 28.68
C VAL A 119 -2.83 23.14 30.15
N LYS A 120 -3.12 24.12 31.01
CA LYS A 120 -3.20 23.98 32.46
C LYS A 120 -4.64 24.14 32.91
N ILE A 121 -5.08 23.34 33.87
CA ILE A 121 -6.48 23.30 34.34
C ILE A 121 -6.53 23.61 35.84
N PRO A 122 -7.34 24.61 36.31
CA PRO A 122 -8.21 25.49 35.54
C PRO A 122 -7.47 26.77 35.09
N GLY A 123 -7.03 26.82 33.83
CA GLY A 123 -6.56 28.03 33.17
C GLY A 123 -5.09 28.02 32.75
N GLY A 124 -4.83 28.61 31.57
CA GLY A 124 -3.52 28.71 30.95
C GLY A 124 -3.44 27.88 29.68
N VAL A 125 -3.32 28.54 28.53
CA VAL A 125 -3.06 27.92 27.23
C VAL A 125 -1.81 28.58 26.67
N ASN A 126 -0.79 27.79 26.36
CA ASN A 126 0.46 28.26 25.78
C ASN A 126 0.73 27.50 24.48
N ALA A 127 0.77 28.22 23.37
CA ALA A 127 1.05 27.64 22.05
C ALA A 127 2.44 28.05 21.57
N TYR A 128 3.20 27.08 21.08
CA TYR A 128 4.57 27.26 20.57
C TYR A 128 4.85 26.20 19.51
N VAL A 129 5.92 26.36 18.75
CA VAL A 129 6.39 25.35 17.81
C VAL A 129 7.74 24.81 18.24
N VAL A 130 8.01 23.55 17.93
CA VAL A 130 9.30 22.90 18.15
C VAL A 130 9.89 22.56 16.79
N ASP A 131 11.08 23.06 16.51
CA ASP A 131 11.76 22.74 15.25
C ASP A 131 12.40 21.34 15.27
N LEU A 132 13.01 20.95 14.14
CA LEU A 132 13.67 19.65 14.01
C LEU A 132 14.88 19.46 14.94
N ARG A 133 15.40 20.53 15.56
CA ARG A 133 16.49 20.50 16.55
C ARG A 133 15.97 20.40 17.98
N GLY A 134 14.66 20.48 18.18
CA GLY A 134 14.04 20.51 19.49
C GLY A 134 13.96 21.91 20.12
N GLU A 135 14.27 22.97 19.37
CA GLU A 135 14.23 24.35 19.86
C GLU A 135 12.80 24.91 19.78
N ARG A 136 12.42 25.70 20.80
CA ARG A 136 11.07 26.28 20.89
C ARG A 136 11.03 27.66 20.24
N HIS A 137 10.02 27.89 19.42
CA HIS A 137 9.77 29.16 18.74
C HIS A 137 8.31 29.61 18.90
N GLU A 138 8.06 30.89 18.60
CA GLU A 138 6.72 31.47 18.66
C GLU A 138 5.80 30.92 17.54
N ALA A 139 4.54 30.68 17.90
CA ALA A 139 3.50 30.21 17.00
C ALA A 139 2.93 31.36 16.15
N THR A 140 3.25 31.40 14.86
CA THR A 140 2.74 32.44 13.93
C THR A 140 1.38 32.07 13.31
N PRO A 141 0.56 33.06 12.87
CA PRO A 141 -0.70 32.78 12.18
C PRO A 141 -0.56 31.94 10.90
N ASP A 142 0.49 32.16 10.11
CA ASP A 142 0.74 31.39 8.89
C ASP A 142 1.02 29.92 9.20
N MET A 143 1.80 29.65 10.26
CA MET A 143 2.07 28.29 10.70
C MET A 143 0.80 27.58 11.22
N TRP A 144 -0.15 28.30 11.83
CA TRP A 144 -1.44 27.72 12.23
C TRP A 144 -2.23 27.24 11.01
N GLN A 145 -2.26 28.03 9.94
CA GLN A 145 -2.94 27.67 8.71
C GLN A 145 -2.29 26.45 8.03
N GLU A 146 -0.95 26.41 7.99
CA GLU A 146 -0.19 25.26 7.49
C GLU A 146 -0.42 24.00 8.34
N THR A 147 -0.47 24.13 9.66
CA THR A 147 -0.74 23.03 10.60
C THR A 147 -2.16 22.49 10.43
N PHE A 148 -3.15 23.37 10.27
CA PHE A 148 -4.53 23.00 10.00
C PHE A 148 -4.65 22.15 8.72
N VAL A 149 -4.04 22.59 7.62
CA VAL A 149 -4.05 21.81 6.37
C VAL A 149 -3.27 20.50 6.53
N SER A 150 -2.12 20.50 7.20
CA SER A 150 -1.33 19.28 7.45
C SER A 150 -2.13 18.22 8.22
N ALA A 151 -2.85 18.63 9.28
CA ALA A 151 -3.69 17.74 10.08
C ALA A 151 -4.85 17.14 9.26
N LEU A 152 -5.51 17.97 8.44
CA LEU A 152 -6.58 17.51 7.55
C LEU A 152 -6.06 16.54 6.49
N LEU A 153 -4.92 16.84 5.86
CA LEU A 153 -4.31 15.96 4.85
C LEU A 153 -3.93 14.61 5.45
N ARG A 154 -3.33 14.58 6.65
CA ARG A 154 -3.06 13.32 7.37
C ARG A 154 -4.34 12.54 7.62
N ALA A 155 -5.38 13.18 8.17
CA ALA A 155 -6.64 12.52 8.47
C ALA A 155 -7.34 11.96 7.21
N ILE A 156 -7.29 12.70 6.10
CA ILE A 156 -7.93 12.32 4.83
C ILE A 156 -7.14 11.24 4.10
N LEU A 157 -5.83 11.39 3.95
CA LEU A 157 -5.01 10.48 3.13
C LEU A 157 -4.69 9.19 3.88
N TYR A 158 -4.45 9.26 5.19
CA TYR A 158 -4.02 8.11 6.00
C TYR A 158 -5.16 7.45 6.79
N SER A 159 -6.41 7.81 6.50
CA SER A 159 -7.63 7.22 7.08
C SER A 159 -7.60 5.69 7.12
N ASP A 160 -7.26 5.08 5.99
CA ASP A 160 -7.34 3.64 5.73
C ASP A 160 -5.95 3.00 5.55
N ASP A 161 -4.89 3.70 5.94
CA ASP A 161 -3.51 3.25 5.75
C ASP A 161 -3.10 2.22 6.82
N PRO A 162 -2.78 0.97 6.44
CA PRO A 162 -2.34 -0.05 7.40
C PRO A 162 -1.02 0.27 8.10
N THR A 163 -0.17 1.11 7.50
CA THR A 163 1.11 1.52 8.12
C THR A 163 0.92 2.43 9.33
N HIS A 164 -0.28 2.99 9.50
CA HIS A 164 -0.69 3.85 10.61
C HIS A 164 -1.49 3.11 11.70
N SER A 165 -1.33 1.79 11.81
CA SER A 165 -1.92 0.99 12.91
C SER A 165 -1.12 1.20 14.20
N LEU A 166 -1.53 2.18 15.01
CA LEU A 166 -0.94 2.48 16.32
C LEU A 166 -1.92 2.10 17.43
N ASP A 167 -1.38 1.61 18.54
CA ASP A 167 -2.16 1.42 19.76
C ASP A 167 -2.69 2.77 20.26
N ALA A 168 -3.90 2.75 20.82
CA ALA A 168 -4.58 3.94 21.32
C ALA A 168 -4.68 5.10 20.31
N TYR A 169 -4.99 4.78 19.05
CA TYR A 169 -5.19 5.77 18.00
C TYR A 169 -6.66 6.06 17.75
N ARG A 170 -7.12 7.24 18.14
CA ARG A 170 -8.50 7.71 17.96
C ARG A 170 -8.65 8.52 16.67
N LYS A 171 -9.46 8.07 15.72
CA LYS A 171 -9.71 8.81 14.46
C LYS A 171 -11.09 9.45 14.50
N LEU A 172 -11.14 10.78 14.37
CA LEU A 172 -12.36 11.59 14.35
C LEU A 172 -12.62 12.14 12.95
N ASP A 173 -13.85 12.60 12.72
CA ASP A 173 -14.19 13.31 11.48
C ASP A 173 -13.39 14.61 11.35
N PRO A 174 -12.54 14.74 10.31
CA PRO A 174 -11.72 15.93 10.12
C PRO A 174 -12.53 17.17 9.72
N ILE A 175 -13.68 16.98 9.05
CA ILE A 175 -14.57 18.05 8.60
C ILE A 175 -16.01 17.66 8.91
N THR A 176 -16.64 18.37 9.84
CA THR A 176 -17.98 18.04 10.37
C THR A 176 -19.09 18.99 9.91
N SER A 177 -18.74 20.11 9.26
CA SER A 177 -19.73 21.08 8.76
C SER A 177 -19.34 21.67 7.39
N PRO A 178 -20.32 22.17 6.61
CA PRO A 178 -20.06 22.88 5.36
C PRO A 178 -19.17 24.12 5.54
N GLU A 179 -19.28 24.82 6.66
CA GLU A 179 -18.39 25.96 6.98
C GLU A 179 -16.95 25.49 7.21
N GLY A 180 -16.76 24.32 7.85
CA GLY A 180 -15.46 23.67 7.96
C GLY A 180 -14.85 23.34 6.59
N GLU A 181 -15.67 22.86 5.66
CA GLU A 181 -15.24 22.58 4.29
C GLU A 181 -14.83 23.85 3.54
N LEU A 182 -15.58 24.95 3.69
CA LEU A 182 -15.21 26.24 3.11
C LEU A 182 -13.89 26.78 3.70
N ARG A 183 -13.67 26.62 5.01
CA ARG A 183 -12.38 26.96 5.66
C ARG A 183 -11.24 26.12 5.10
N PHE A 184 -11.44 24.82 4.90
CA PHE A 184 -10.44 23.94 4.30
C PHE A 184 -10.09 24.40 2.87
N LEU A 185 -11.09 24.67 2.03
CA LEU A 185 -10.88 25.17 0.66
C LEU A 185 -10.13 26.51 0.64
N ALA A 186 -10.48 27.45 1.51
CA ALA A 186 -9.79 28.74 1.60
C ALA A 186 -8.33 28.57 2.06
N ALA A 187 -8.08 27.69 3.04
CA ALA A 187 -6.74 27.41 3.50
C ALA A 187 -5.88 26.71 2.44
N ALA A 188 -6.48 25.76 1.72
CA ALA A 188 -5.87 25.07 0.59
C ALA A 188 -5.56 26.02 -0.58
N GLU A 189 -6.47 26.97 -0.90
CA GLU A 189 -6.25 28.00 -1.93
C GLU A 189 -5.01 28.84 -1.63
N ALA A 190 -4.87 29.30 -0.39
CA ALA A 190 -3.75 30.12 0.03
C ALA A 190 -2.40 29.36 0.07
N LEU A 191 -2.43 28.07 0.40
CA LEU A 191 -1.22 27.23 0.48
C LEU A 191 -0.92 26.46 -0.81
N PHE A 192 -1.74 26.60 -1.84
CA PHE A 192 -1.69 25.74 -3.03
C PHE A 192 -0.31 25.70 -3.70
N LEU A 193 0.31 26.87 -3.88
CA LEU A 193 1.64 26.98 -4.51
C LEU A 193 2.77 26.40 -3.66
N LYS A 194 2.55 26.23 -2.35
CA LYS A 194 3.44 25.54 -1.43
C LYS A 194 3.13 24.05 -1.30
N GLY A 195 2.09 23.54 -1.98
CA GLY A 195 1.61 22.16 -1.83
C GLY A 195 2.68 21.10 -2.11
N TRP A 196 3.65 21.37 -2.99
CA TRP A 196 4.77 20.45 -3.25
C TRP A 196 5.68 20.22 -2.03
N GLN A 197 5.68 21.14 -1.04
CA GLN A 197 6.50 21.03 0.17
C GLN A 197 6.04 19.91 1.11
N VAL A 198 4.76 19.51 1.03
CA VAL A 198 4.22 18.47 1.93
C VAL A 198 4.51 17.04 1.44
N GLY A 199 5.17 16.88 0.29
CA GLY A 199 5.47 15.57 -0.30
C GLY A 199 4.43 15.09 -1.32
N SER A 200 4.61 13.86 -1.80
CA SER A 200 3.79 13.20 -2.81
C SER A 200 3.74 11.69 -2.55
N ASP A 201 2.85 10.98 -3.23
CA ASP A 201 2.78 9.51 -3.12
C ASP A 201 4.10 8.84 -3.56
N PRO A 202 4.45 7.66 -3.03
CA PRO A 202 5.75 7.00 -3.28
C PRO A 202 6.05 6.67 -4.75
N GLU A 203 5.02 6.63 -5.59
CA GLU A 203 5.12 6.39 -7.04
C GLU A 203 5.51 7.65 -7.84
N ILE A 204 5.46 8.82 -7.20
CA ILE A 204 5.82 10.11 -7.80
C ILE A 204 7.26 10.45 -7.39
N GLN A 205 8.13 10.68 -8.37
CA GLN A 205 9.53 10.98 -8.08
C GLN A 205 9.70 12.42 -7.56
N VAL A 206 9.05 13.36 -8.23
CA VAL A 206 9.17 14.78 -7.93
C VAL A 206 7.77 15.38 -7.69
N ALA A 207 7.55 15.84 -6.45
CA ALA A 207 6.34 16.58 -6.12
C ALA A 207 6.27 17.87 -6.94
N SER A 208 5.14 18.11 -7.60
CA SER A 208 4.90 19.31 -8.42
C SER A 208 3.71 20.10 -7.86
N VAL A 209 3.40 21.24 -8.47
CA VAL A 209 2.19 22.03 -8.14
C VAL A 209 0.90 21.22 -8.37
N THR A 210 0.93 20.25 -9.29
CA THR A 210 -0.24 19.42 -9.63
C THR A 210 -0.22 18.04 -8.96
N THR A 211 0.95 17.53 -8.59
CA THR A 211 1.16 16.19 -8.01
C THR A 211 1.82 16.29 -6.64
N ASN A 212 1.01 16.36 -5.59
CA ASN A 212 1.45 16.41 -4.20
C ASN A 212 0.32 15.96 -3.26
N HIS A 213 0.60 15.80 -1.97
CA HIS A 213 -0.41 15.38 -1.01
C HIS A 213 -1.57 16.37 -0.84
N LEU A 214 -1.37 17.68 -1.07
CA LEU A 214 -2.47 18.64 -1.01
C LEU A 214 -3.48 18.39 -2.14
N THR A 215 -3.02 18.24 -3.38
CA THR A 215 -3.90 17.97 -4.53
C THR A 215 -4.50 16.57 -4.45
N ALA A 216 -3.73 15.57 -4.00
CA ALA A 216 -4.24 14.22 -3.74
C ALA A 216 -5.32 14.20 -2.65
N GLY A 217 -5.12 14.93 -1.55
CA GLY A 217 -6.08 15.04 -0.45
C GLY A 217 -7.39 15.72 -0.87
N LEU A 218 -7.30 16.82 -1.63
CA LEU A 218 -8.47 17.49 -2.20
C LEU A 218 -9.25 16.56 -3.13
N LEU A 219 -8.57 15.89 -4.07
CA LEU A 219 -9.21 14.97 -5.00
C LEU A 219 -9.77 13.73 -4.30
N LYS A 220 -9.08 13.18 -3.29
CA LYS A 220 -9.60 12.07 -2.48
C LYS A 220 -10.87 12.49 -1.75
N TYR A 221 -10.86 13.61 -1.04
CA TYR A 221 -11.99 14.08 -0.24
C TYR A 221 -13.22 14.42 -1.09
N PHE A 222 -13.06 15.19 -2.17
CA PHE A 222 -14.20 15.55 -3.03
C PHE A 222 -14.61 14.40 -3.96
N GLY A 223 -13.64 13.67 -4.52
CA GLY A 223 -13.92 12.56 -5.44
C GLY A 223 -14.56 11.35 -4.78
N ALA A 224 -14.16 11.00 -3.55
CA ALA A 224 -14.77 9.91 -2.78
C ALA A 224 -16.25 10.16 -2.44
N SER A 225 -16.71 11.42 -2.53
CA SER A 225 -18.11 11.80 -2.33
C SER A 225 -18.82 12.24 -3.60
N GLY A 226 -18.18 12.16 -4.77
CA GLY A 226 -18.74 12.63 -6.05
C GLY A 226 -18.91 14.16 -6.16
N ARG A 227 -18.56 14.94 -5.13
CA ARG A 227 -18.79 16.39 -5.07
C ARG A 227 -17.65 17.17 -5.71
N PHE A 228 -17.43 16.95 -7.00
CA PHE A 228 -16.32 17.56 -7.74
C PHE A 228 -16.48 19.08 -7.98
N GLN A 229 -17.69 19.63 -7.86
CA GLN A 229 -17.95 21.06 -8.07
C GLN A 229 -17.09 21.97 -7.20
N GLN A 230 -16.92 21.63 -5.92
CA GLN A 230 -16.11 22.39 -4.97
C GLN A 230 -14.64 22.40 -5.38
N ALA A 231 -14.11 21.25 -5.80
CA ALA A 231 -12.75 21.13 -6.32
C ALA A 231 -12.58 21.90 -7.64
N ALA A 232 -13.54 21.80 -8.56
CA ALA A 232 -13.53 22.55 -9.83
C ALA A 232 -13.48 24.06 -9.58
N ASN A 233 -14.33 24.58 -8.70
CA ASN A 233 -14.36 26.01 -8.35
C ASN A 233 -13.02 26.51 -7.79
N LEU A 234 -12.37 25.71 -6.94
CA LEU A 234 -11.04 26.01 -6.42
C LEU A 234 -10.01 26.04 -7.55
N PHE A 235 -9.97 25.00 -8.38
CA PHE A 235 -9.00 24.89 -9.47
C PHE A 235 -9.22 25.94 -10.56
N GLU A 236 -10.45 26.36 -10.85
CA GLU A 236 -10.71 27.46 -11.79
C GLU A 236 -10.04 28.76 -11.34
N LYS A 237 -10.17 29.11 -10.05
CA LYS A 237 -9.54 30.32 -9.51
C LYS A 237 -8.02 30.28 -9.63
N ILE A 238 -7.43 29.13 -9.34
CA ILE A 238 -5.97 28.95 -9.34
C ILE A 238 -5.44 28.87 -10.77
N ALA A 239 -6.15 28.21 -11.68
CA ALA A 239 -5.77 28.04 -13.09
C ALA A 239 -5.62 29.37 -13.84
N VAL A 240 -6.28 30.44 -13.38
CA VAL A 240 -6.09 31.80 -13.91
C VAL A 240 -4.64 32.29 -13.74
N ARG A 241 -3.98 31.88 -12.64
CA ARG A 241 -2.61 32.27 -12.31
C ARG A 241 -1.60 31.19 -12.71
N GLU A 242 -1.97 29.93 -12.53
CA GLU A 242 -1.12 28.76 -12.79
C GLU A 242 -1.76 27.83 -13.82
N PRO A 243 -1.43 27.98 -15.13
CA PRO A 243 -2.02 27.18 -16.19
C PRO A 243 -1.80 25.67 -16.06
N GLU A 244 -0.78 25.21 -15.32
CA GLU A 244 -0.54 23.79 -15.08
C GLU A 244 -1.69 23.10 -14.34
N VAL A 245 -2.43 23.86 -13.51
CA VAL A 245 -3.58 23.36 -12.73
C VAL A 245 -4.76 22.95 -13.62
N ASN A 246 -4.75 23.32 -14.91
CA ASN A 246 -5.76 22.89 -15.86
C ASN A 246 -5.91 21.36 -15.97
N SER A 247 -4.88 20.58 -15.64
CA SER A 247 -5.01 19.11 -15.56
C SER A 247 -5.92 18.66 -14.42
N LEU A 248 -5.78 19.26 -13.24
CA LEU A 248 -6.65 19.01 -12.08
C LEU A 248 -8.06 19.53 -12.31
N LEU A 249 -8.18 20.70 -12.92
CA LEU A 249 -9.47 21.29 -13.28
C LEU A 249 -10.23 20.42 -14.27
N ALA A 250 -9.56 19.93 -15.32
CA ALA A 250 -10.16 19.03 -16.29
C ALA A 250 -10.64 17.72 -15.62
N ARG A 251 -9.84 17.14 -14.72
CA ARG A 251 -10.23 15.95 -13.94
C ARG A 251 -11.46 16.21 -13.07
N ALA A 252 -11.56 17.38 -12.44
CA ALA A 252 -12.75 17.75 -11.66
C ALA A 252 -14.00 17.86 -12.56
N TYR A 253 -13.88 18.48 -13.74
CA TYR A 253 -14.99 18.55 -14.70
C TYR A 253 -15.41 17.20 -15.26
N LEU A 254 -14.45 16.30 -15.54
CA LEU A 254 -14.75 14.92 -15.92
C LEU A 254 -15.53 14.20 -14.82
N GLY A 255 -15.14 14.39 -13.55
CA GLY A 255 -15.88 13.86 -12.40
C GLY A 255 -17.31 14.39 -12.25
N MET A 256 -17.61 15.57 -12.82
CA MET A 256 -18.96 16.15 -12.89
C MET A 256 -19.74 15.71 -14.13
N ASN A 257 -19.19 14.83 -14.97
CA ASN A 257 -19.72 14.48 -16.30
C ASN A 257 -19.80 15.66 -17.29
N GLU A 258 -19.04 16.74 -17.06
CA GLU A 258 -18.95 17.92 -17.93
C GLU A 258 -17.81 17.79 -18.95
N GLU A 259 -17.90 16.73 -19.75
CA GLU A 259 -16.82 16.28 -20.64
C GLU A 259 -16.41 17.33 -21.69
N VAL A 260 -17.39 18.04 -22.27
CA VAL A 260 -17.14 19.05 -23.30
C VAL A 260 -16.31 20.20 -22.74
N LYS A 261 -16.64 20.66 -21.52
CA LYS A 261 -15.91 21.73 -20.85
C LYS A 261 -14.50 21.27 -20.49
N ALA A 262 -14.35 20.05 -19.96
CA ALA A 262 -13.04 19.46 -19.67
C ALA A 262 -12.16 19.42 -20.94
N LEU A 263 -12.69 18.95 -22.07
CA LEU A 263 -11.96 18.89 -23.34
C LEU A 263 -11.54 20.27 -23.85
N GLN A 264 -12.42 21.28 -23.76
CA GLN A 264 -12.10 22.65 -24.15
C GLN A 264 -10.97 23.22 -23.30
N ILE A 265 -10.99 22.99 -21.99
CA ILE A 265 -9.94 23.41 -21.06
C ILE A 265 -8.61 22.73 -21.44
N MET A 266 -8.60 21.41 -21.60
CA MET A 266 -7.38 20.67 -21.94
C MET A 266 -6.81 21.09 -23.31
N SER A 267 -7.66 21.27 -24.31
CA SER A 267 -7.26 21.72 -25.65
C SER A 267 -6.67 23.13 -25.62
N THR A 268 -7.29 24.05 -24.87
CA THR A 268 -6.83 25.43 -24.73
C THR A 268 -5.49 25.47 -24.00
N ALA A 269 -5.35 24.72 -22.91
CA ALA A 269 -4.11 24.64 -22.14
C ALA A 269 -2.94 24.07 -22.97
N LEU A 270 -3.15 23.01 -23.76
CA LEU A 270 -2.11 22.45 -24.63
C LEU A 270 -1.70 23.38 -25.77
N ARG A 271 -2.62 24.20 -26.30
CA ARG A 271 -2.31 25.16 -27.37
C ARG A 271 -1.65 26.44 -26.85
N GLY A 272 -1.92 26.81 -25.59
CA GLY A 272 -1.55 28.09 -25.02
C GLY A 272 -0.17 28.14 -24.35
N VAL A 273 0.39 27.00 -23.93
CA VAL A 273 1.68 26.96 -23.21
C VAL A 273 2.83 26.67 -24.18
N PRO A 274 3.80 27.59 -24.36
CA PRO A 274 5.02 27.31 -25.11
C PRO A 274 5.95 26.40 -24.29
N GLY A 275 6.05 25.12 -24.65
CA GLY A 275 6.91 24.15 -23.96
C GLY A 275 6.47 22.70 -24.16
N PRO A 276 7.21 21.72 -23.58
CA PRO A 276 6.72 20.35 -23.51
C PRO A 276 5.42 20.32 -22.70
N SER A 277 4.38 19.75 -23.28
CA SER A 277 3.08 19.59 -22.64
C SER A 277 3.21 18.90 -21.28
N SER A 278 2.57 19.44 -20.24
CA SER A 278 2.53 18.80 -18.93
C SER A 278 1.97 17.37 -19.07
N TYR A 279 2.72 16.38 -18.59
CA TYR A 279 2.32 14.97 -18.69
C TYR A 279 1.00 14.70 -17.96
N THR A 280 0.67 15.46 -16.90
CA THR A 280 -0.59 15.31 -16.16
C THR A 280 -1.80 15.70 -17.01
N LEU A 281 -1.65 16.69 -17.88
CA LEU A 281 -2.69 17.10 -18.83
C LEU A 281 -2.86 16.07 -19.96
N LEU A 282 -1.74 15.54 -20.46
CA LEU A 282 -1.74 14.45 -21.44
C LEU A 282 -2.37 13.19 -20.86
N HIS A 283 -2.13 12.87 -19.58
CA HIS A 283 -2.77 11.77 -18.87
C HIS A 283 -4.29 11.98 -18.77
N ALA A 284 -4.76 13.17 -18.37
CA ALA A 284 -6.18 13.46 -18.30
C ALA A 284 -6.89 13.26 -19.66
N GLN A 285 -6.27 13.71 -20.76
CA GLN A 285 -6.80 13.45 -22.11
C GLN A 285 -6.71 11.98 -22.51
N CYS A 286 -5.62 11.29 -22.16
CA CYS A 286 -5.42 9.89 -22.42
C CYS A 286 -6.50 9.04 -21.74
N ASP A 287 -6.77 9.28 -20.45
CA ASP A 287 -7.79 8.56 -19.69
C ASP A 287 -9.19 8.82 -20.25
N PHE A 288 -9.53 10.07 -20.59
CA PHE A 288 -10.79 10.39 -21.27
C PHE A 288 -10.95 9.61 -22.60
N LEU A 289 -9.91 9.55 -23.43
CA LEU A 289 -9.98 8.82 -24.70
C LEU A 289 -10.10 7.31 -24.53
N ARG A 290 -9.46 6.74 -23.49
CA ARG A 290 -9.59 5.33 -23.13
C ARG A 290 -11.02 5.00 -22.74
N GLU A 291 -11.65 5.83 -21.90
CA GLU A 291 -13.06 5.67 -21.51
C GLU A 291 -14.02 5.74 -22.70
N LYS A 292 -13.69 6.54 -23.74
CA LYS A 292 -14.45 6.60 -25.00
C LYS A 292 -14.11 5.49 -26.01
N GLY A 293 -13.27 4.51 -25.64
CA GLY A 293 -12.87 3.41 -26.51
C GLY A 293 -11.92 3.82 -27.66
N ARG A 294 -11.27 4.99 -27.56
CA ARG A 294 -10.33 5.53 -28.55
C ARG A 294 -8.88 5.33 -28.11
N ALA A 295 -8.54 4.07 -27.82
CA ALA A 295 -7.20 3.68 -27.36
C ALA A 295 -6.10 3.98 -28.40
N ASP A 296 -6.44 4.03 -29.69
CA ASP A 296 -5.54 4.41 -30.78
C ASP A 296 -4.98 5.84 -30.64
N TRP A 297 -5.82 6.77 -30.19
CA TRP A 297 -5.42 8.15 -29.93
C TRP A 297 -4.78 8.31 -28.55
N ALA A 298 -5.31 7.58 -27.56
CA ALA A 298 -4.70 7.52 -26.22
C ALA A 298 -3.22 7.09 -26.29
N LEU A 299 -2.88 6.13 -27.15
CA LEU A 299 -1.50 5.68 -27.35
C LEU A 299 -0.56 6.81 -27.79
N LYS A 300 -1.03 7.70 -28.68
CA LYS A 300 -0.22 8.84 -29.14
C LYS A 300 0.06 9.81 -27.99
N LEU A 301 -0.95 10.07 -27.17
CA LEU A 301 -0.81 10.95 -26.00
C LEU A 301 0.07 10.33 -24.92
N ALA A 302 -0.09 9.04 -24.63
CA ALA A 302 0.74 8.34 -23.65
C ALA A 302 2.22 8.33 -24.05
N ARG A 303 2.54 8.13 -25.34
CA ARG A 303 3.91 8.28 -25.86
C ARG A 303 4.44 9.71 -25.70
N GLN A 304 3.61 10.71 -25.96
CA GLN A 304 3.98 12.11 -25.74
C GLN A 304 4.22 12.41 -24.25
N ALA A 305 3.44 11.81 -23.35
CA ALA A 305 3.59 11.96 -21.91
C ALA A 305 4.93 11.38 -21.43
N VAL A 306 5.31 10.19 -21.91
CA VAL A 306 6.63 9.60 -21.65
C VAL A 306 7.75 10.48 -22.20
N ASN A 307 7.61 11.03 -23.39
CA ASN A 307 8.62 11.94 -23.95
C ASN A 307 8.72 13.26 -23.15
N ALA A 308 7.63 13.71 -22.53
CA ALA A 308 7.60 14.92 -21.70
C ALA A 308 8.23 14.69 -20.31
N ALA A 309 8.04 13.51 -19.71
CA ALA A 309 8.57 13.18 -18.40
C ALA A 309 9.08 11.72 -18.34
N PRO A 310 10.22 11.39 -19.00
CA PRO A 310 10.72 10.03 -19.09
C PRO A 310 11.27 9.47 -17.77
N SER A 311 11.55 10.33 -16.79
CA SER A 311 11.98 9.92 -15.45
C SER A 311 10.83 9.51 -14.54
N GLU A 312 9.58 9.85 -14.87
CA GLU A 312 8.41 9.60 -14.03
C GLU A 312 7.78 8.24 -14.31
N PHE A 313 7.71 7.36 -13.31
CA PHE A 313 7.15 6.00 -13.41
C PHE A 313 5.73 6.01 -13.99
N VAL A 314 4.88 6.92 -13.50
CA VAL A 314 3.46 6.99 -13.86
C VAL A 314 3.22 7.19 -15.37
N THR A 315 4.16 7.80 -16.10
CA THR A 315 4.02 7.98 -17.55
C THR A 315 4.21 6.66 -18.31
N TRP A 316 5.18 5.86 -17.89
CA TRP A 316 5.45 4.53 -18.43
C TRP A 316 4.39 3.52 -18.02
N GLU A 317 3.88 3.60 -16.79
CA GLU A 317 2.72 2.83 -16.33
C GLU A 317 1.53 3.08 -17.26
N LYS A 318 1.17 4.36 -17.48
CA LYS A 318 0.04 4.73 -18.36
C LYS A 318 0.23 4.21 -19.79
N LEU A 319 1.43 4.35 -20.35
CA LEU A 319 1.73 3.84 -21.69
C LEU A 319 1.62 2.30 -21.76
N THR A 320 2.08 1.60 -20.73
CA THR A 320 1.96 0.15 -20.61
C THR A 320 0.49 -0.26 -20.56
N GLU A 321 -0.34 0.40 -19.76
CA GLU A 321 -1.79 0.14 -19.70
C GLU A 321 -2.45 0.25 -21.09
N VAL A 322 -2.11 1.29 -21.86
CA VAL A 322 -2.68 1.50 -23.20
C VAL A 322 -2.23 0.42 -24.18
N TYR A 323 -0.97 -0.03 -24.11
CA TYR A 323 -0.52 -1.15 -24.95
C TYR A 323 -1.23 -2.45 -24.63
N VAL A 324 -1.45 -2.73 -23.34
CA VAL A 324 -2.23 -3.90 -22.90
C VAL A 324 -3.64 -3.84 -23.47
N GLU A 325 -4.30 -2.68 -23.41
CA GLU A 325 -5.65 -2.48 -23.96
C GLU A 325 -5.73 -2.64 -25.49
N LEU A 326 -4.65 -2.31 -26.21
CA LEU A 326 -4.55 -2.50 -27.66
C LEU A 326 -4.11 -3.92 -28.07
N GLY A 327 -3.86 -4.82 -27.12
CA GLY A 327 -3.31 -6.15 -27.40
C GLY A 327 -1.86 -6.15 -27.92
N MET A 328 -1.15 -5.04 -27.73
CA MET A 328 0.25 -4.88 -28.16
C MET A 328 1.20 -5.36 -27.06
N PHE A 329 1.16 -6.66 -26.75
CA PHE A 329 1.81 -7.24 -25.57
C PHE A 329 3.34 -7.14 -25.58
N GLU A 330 3.98 -7.32 -26.73
CA GLU A 330 5.44 -7.13 -26.88
C GLU A 330 5.86 -5.69 -26.53
N SER A 331 5.10 -4.71 -27.02
CA SER A 331 5.35 -3.30 -26.71
C SER A 331 5.08 -2.98 -25.25
N ALA A 332 4.04 -3.59 -24.65
CA ALA A 332 3.75 -3.45 -23.23
C ALA A 332 4.91 -3.95 -22.37
N LEU A 333 5.44 -5.17 -22.64
CA LEU A 333 6.58 -5.71 -21.89
C LEU A 333 7.85 -4.87 -22.05
N LEU A 334 8.17 -4.43 -23.28
CA LEU A 334 9.31 -3.56 -23.53
C LEU A 334 9.19 -2.22 -22.78
N THR A 335 7.97 -1.67 -22.71
CA THR A 335 7.68 -0.43 -22.00
C THR A 335 7.81 -0.64 -20.50
N LEU A 336 7.25 -1.73 -19.97
CA LEU A 336 7.35 -2.09 -18.56
C LEU A 336 8.81 -2.25 -18.13
N ASN A 337 9.63 -2.91 -18.94
CA ASN A 337 11.08 -3.05 -18.70
C ASN A 337 11.83 -1.72 -18.68
N SER A 338 11.28 -0.70 -19.35
CA SER A 338 11.87 0.63 -19.42
C SER A 338 11.38 1.57 -18.29
N CYS A 339 10.47 1.11 -17.42
CA CYS A 339 9.95 1.92 -16.32
C CYS A 339 11.06 2.30 -15.32
N PRO A 340 11.19 3.59 -14.94
CA PRO A 340 12.06 3.98 -13.86
C PRO A 340 11.49 3.49 -12.52
N MET A 341 12.32 2.80 -11.74
CA MET A 341 11.93 2.23 -10.45
C MET A 341 12.52 3.06 -9.30
N PHE A 342 11.69 3.43 -8.31
CA PHE A 342 12.10 4.32 -7.23
C PHE A 342 12.15 3.59 -5.91
N THR A 343 13.23 3.75 -5.14
CA THR A 343 13.33 3.28 -3.75
C THR A 343 12.10 3.67 -2.96
N PHE A 344 11.35 2.68 -2.48
CA PHE A 344 10.19 2.92 -1.63
C PHE A 344 10.65 3.56 -0.33
N ASN A 345 10.28 4.82 -0.14
CA ASN A 345 10.37 5.47 1.16
C ASN A 345 9.08 5.13 1.91
N GLY A 346 9.21 4.46 3.07
CA GLY A 346 8.07 4.22 3.93
C GLY A 346 7.47 5.53 4.41
N ARG A 347 6.15 5.52 4.62
CA ARG A 347 5.44 6.63 5.26
C ARG A 347 5.97 6.88 6.67
N ASP A 348 5.82 8.12 7.13
CA ASP A 348 6.26 8.54 8.46
C ASP A 348 5.57 7.72 9.56
N ALA A 349 6.34 6.89 10.26
CA ALA A 349 5.85 6.05 11.35
C ALA A 349 6.29 6.61 12.71
N HIS A 350 5.39 6.59 13.69
CA HIS A 350 5.74 6.94 15.06
C HIS A 350 6.45 5.79 15.76
N ARG A 351 7.53 6.08 16.48
CA ARG A 351 8.20 5.07 17.32
C ARG A 351 7.29 4.66 18.46
N GLN A 352 6.95 3.38 18.55
CA GLN A 352 6.17 2.86 19.69
C GLN A 352 7.06 2.80 20.94
N LEU A 353 6.56 3.37 22.04
CA LEU A 353 7.17 3.25 23.36
C LEU A 353 6.54 2.08 24.10
N THR A 354 7.29 1.44 24.99
CA THR A 354 6.73 0.41 25.87
C THR A 354 5.96 1.09 27.00
N PRO A 355 4.61 1.00 27.03
CA PRO A 355 3.81 1.67 28.05
C PRO A 355 3.93 0.95 29.39
N ALA A 356 3.82 1.69 30.49
CA ALA A 356 3.73 1.12 31.84
C ALA A 356 2.42 0.35 32.03
N ARG A 357 1.34 0.83 31.41
CA ARG A 357 0.02 0.20 31.40
C ARG A 357 -0.75 0.63 30.16
N VAL A 358 -1.52 -0.29 29.60
CA VAL A 358 -2.40 -0.06 28.46
C VAL A 358 -3.84 -0.05 28.95
N HIS A 359 -4.62 0.96 28.55
CA HIS A 359 -6.06 1.03 28.80
C HIS A 359 -6.79 1.24 27.47
N LEU A 360 -7.44 0.18 27.00
CA LEU A 360 -8.20 0.15 25.74
C LEU A 360 -9.67 -0.15 26.09
N PRO A 361 -10.49 0.87 26.38
CA PRO A 361 -11.88 0.67 26.72
C PRO A 361 -12.63 0.09 25.53
N PHE A 362 -13.47 -0.91 25.78
CA PHE A 362 -14.17 -1.64 24.73
C PHE A 362 -15.68 -1.46 24.86
N HIS A 363 -16.33 -1.01 23.78
CA HIS A 363 -17.76 -0.77 23.77
C HIS A 363 -18.51 -2.09 23.66
N ARG A 364 -19.23 -2.51 24.71
CA ARG A 364 -19.88 -3.83 24.80
C ARG A 364 -20.80 -4.16 23.63
N SER A 365 -21.62 -3.21 23.18
CA SER A 365 -22.52 -3.43 22.03
C SER A 365 -21.79 -3.69 20.71
N ILE A 366 -20.54 -3.24 20.59
CA ILE A 366 -19.67 -3.55 19.43
C ILE A 366 -19.06 -4.94 19.62
N GLY A 367 -18.70 -5.27 20.86
CA GLY A 367 -18.23 -6.60 21.25
C GLY A 367 -19.16 -7.76 20.91
N GLU A 368 -20.46 -7.58 21.10
CA GLU A 368 -21.45 -8.62 20.78
C GLU A 368 -21.53 -8.96 19.28
N ILE A 369 -21.04 -8.06 18.42
CA ILE A 369 -20.98 -8.25 16.98
C ILE A 369 -19.71 -9.03 16.61
N LEU A 370 -18.58 -8.64 17.19
CA LEU A 370 -17.28 -9.14 16.77
C LEU A 370 -16.97 -10.52 17.38
N PRO A 371 -16.18 -11.34 16.69
CA PRO A 371 -15.61 -12.52 17.33
C PRO A 371 -14.66 -12.13 18.46
N ASP A 372 -14.38 -13.07 19.36
CA ASP A 372 -13.39 -12.88 20.41
C ASP A 372 -11.99 -12.70 19.81
N ARG A 373 -11.20 -11.79 20.39
CA ARG A 373 -9.79 -11.57 20.01
C ARG A 373 -8.88 -12.66 20.59
N VAL A 374 -9.15 -13.91 20.27
CA VAL A 374 -8.36 -15.07 20.69
C VAL A 374 -7.71 -15.68 19.46
N LYS A 375 -6.43 -16.00 19.58
CA LYS A 375 -5.71 -16.70 18.52
C LYS A 375 -6.21 -18.14 18.42
N THR A 376 -6.69 -18.55 17.26
CA THR A 376 -7.21 -19.90 17.02
C THR A 376 -6.38 -20.64 15.97
N GLU A 377 -6.69 -21.92 15.74
CA GLU A 377 -6.13 -22.68 14.60
C GLU A 377 -6.44 -22.00 13.26
N ASP A 378 -7.49 -21.19 13.18
CA ASP A 378 -7.85 -20.45 11.97
C ASP A 378 -6.86 -19.32 11.62
N ASP A 379 -6.01 -18.91 12.57
CA ASP A 379 -4.93 -17.94 12.36
C ASP A 379 -3.63 -18.59 11.86
N GLU A 380 -3.60 -19.92 11.71
CA GLU A 380 -2.49 -20.63 11.12
C GLU A 380 -2.73 -20.80 9.62
N ALA A 381 -1.66 -20.77 8.83
CA ALA A 381 -1.73 -21.02 7.39
C ALA A 381 -0.48 -21.78 6.95
N ASP A 382 -0.60 -22.53 5.85
CA ASP A 382 0.54 -23.21 5.24
C ASP A 382 1.72 -22.21 5.05
N PRO A 383 2.94 -22.55 5.52
CA PRO A 383 4.12 -21.72 5.32
C PRO A 383 4.35 -21.31 3.86
N ALA A 384 3.95 -22.11 2.87
CA ALA A 384 4.04 -21.76 1.46
C ALA A 384 3.13 -20.57 1.09
N LEU A 385 1.93 -20.50 1.66
CA LEU A 385 0.99 -19.38 1.47
C LEU A 385 1.49 -18.12 2.17
N GLN A 386 2.03 -18.26 3.39
CA GLN A 386 2.57 -17.13 4.15
C GLN A 386 3.82 -16.52 3.51
N ARG A 387 4.61 -17.33 2.80
CA ARG A 387 5.86 -16.91 2.14
C ARG A 387 5.66 -16.40 0.72
N LEU A 388 4.42 -16.22 0.25
CA LEU A 388 4.17 -15.60 -1.05
C LEU A 388 4.88 -14.23 -1.11
N PRO A 389 5.68 -13.96 -2.16
CA PRO A 389 6.49 -12.75 -2.21
C PRO A 389 5.68 -11.51 -2.65
N ALA A 390 4.61 -11.68 -3.43
CA ALA A 390 3.81 -10.57 -3.97
C ALA A 390 3.22 -9.64 -2.90
N PRO A 391 2.65 -10.11 -1.77
CA PRO A 391 2.20 -9.26 -0.67
C PRO A 391 3.26 -8.34 -0.06
N GLY A 392 4.55 -8.63 -0.24
CA GLY A 392 5.67 -7.81 0.24
C GLY A 392 6.05 -6.65 -0.69
N LEU A 393 5.56 -6.63 -1.93
CA LEU A 393 5.88 -5.56 -2.90
C LEU A 393 5.26 -4.22 -2.47
N ARG A 394 5.98 -3.11 -2.70
CA ARG A 394 5.57 -1.74 -2.35
C ARG A 394 5.88 -0.78 -3.50
N GLY A 395 5.33 0.43 -3.46
CA GLY A 395 5.61 1.51 -4.42
C GLY A 395 5.52 1.09 -5.89
N THR A 396 6.50 1.52 -6.69
CA THR A 396 6.54 1.24 -8.13
C THR A 396 6.62 -0.27 -8.45
N TRP A 397 7.20 -1.10 -7.59
CA TRP A 397 7.25 -2.57 -7.79
C TRP A 397 5.87 -3.22 -7.69
N ALA A 398 5.06 -2.83 -6.70
CA ALA A 398 3.69 -3.32 -6.58
C ALA A 398 2.85 -2.91 -7.80
N ARG A 399 3.06 -1.67 -8.28
CA ARG A 399 2.37 -1.14 -9.47
C ARG A 399 2.77 -1.86 -10.75
N ALA A 400 4.07 -2.07 -10.96
CA ALA A 400 4.60 -2.85 -12.08
C ALA A 400 4.10 -4.30 -12.05
N TYR A 401 4.06 -4.92 -10.87
CA TYR A 401 3.50 -6.27 -10.70
C TYR A 401 2.03 -6.33 -11.12
N ALA A 402 1.21 -5.35 -10.74
CA ALA A 402 -0.20 -5.29 -11.15
C ALA A 402 -0.38 -5.18 -12.69
N LEU A 403 0.54 -4.52 -13.39
CA LEU A 403 0.55 -4.50 -14.87
C LEU A 403 0.89 -5.89 -15.44
N LEU A 404 1.86 -6.58 -14.83
CA LEU A 404 2.26 -7.92 -15.23
C LEU A 404 1.14 -8.94 -14.98
N THR A 405 0.42 -8.85 -13.86
CA THR A 405 -0.74 -9.72 -13.60
C THR A 405 -1.89 -9.43 -14.56
N ARG A 406 -2.07 -8.17 -14.98
CA ARG A 406 -3.06 -7.81 -16.01
C ARG A 406 -2.68 -8.35 -17.40
N LEU A 407 -1.39 -8.37 -17.74
CA LEU A 407 -0.89 -9.00 -18.96
C LEU A 407 -1.21 -10.50 -18.96
N VAL A 408 -0.81 -11.23 -17.92
CA VAL A 408 -1.02 -12.68 -17.87
C VAL A 408 -2.50 -13.06 -17.85
N ALA A 409 -3.36 -12.25 -17.23
CA ALA A 409 -4.79 -12.47 -17.23
C ALA A 409 -5.42 -12.39 -18.63
N GLN A 410 -4.78 -11.70 -19.59
CA GLN A 410 -5.28 -11.59 -20.96
C GLN A 410 -4.71 -12.65 -21.91
N ILE A 411 -3.42 -12.99 -21.81
CA ILE A 411 -2.76 -13.89 -22.77
C ILE A 411 -2.42 -15.27 -22.21
N GLY A 412 -2.45 -15.45 -20.89
CA GLY A 412 -2.00 -16.68 -20.22
C GLY A 412 -0.48 -16.73 -20.02
N TRP A 413 -0.03 -17.69 -19.21
CA TRP A 413 1.37 -17.84 -18.81
C TRP A 413 2.30 -18.18 -19.98
N ASP A 414 1.92 -19.17 -20.80
CA ASP A 414 2.81 -19.67 -21.85
C ASP A 414 3.03 -18.63 -22.96
N GLU A 415 1.97 -17.92 -23.37
CA GLU A 415 2.09 -16.82 -24.33
C GLU A 415 2.88 -15.64 -23.74
N LEU A 416 2.78 -15.40 -22.44
CA LEU A 416 3.60 -14.40 -21.77
C LEU A 416 5.10 -14.79 -21.81
N LEU A 417 5.44 -16.06 -21.61
CA LEU A 417 6.82 -16.56 -21.73
C LEU A 417 7.32 -16.50 -23.18
N LYS A 418 6.48 -16.82 -24.17
CA LYS A 418 6.82 -16.64 -25.59
C LYS A 418 7.08 -15.17 -25.92
N THR A 419 6.21 -14.27 -25.46
CA THR A 419 6.37 -12.82 -25.64
C THR A 419 7.66 -12.33 -24.95
N ARG A 420 7.95 -12.82 -23.75
CA ARG A 420 9.20 -12.51 -23.02
C ARG A 420 10.43 -12.94 -23.80
N SER A 421 10.46 -14.18 -24.31
CA SER A 421 11.60 -14.71 -25.07
C SER A 421 11.75 -14.10 -26.46
N SER A 422 10.68 -13.56 -27.06
CA SER A 422 10.75 -12.84 -28.34
C SER A 422 11.41 -11.47 -28.17
N VAL A 423 11.11 -10.74 -27.08
CA VAL A 423 11.58 -9.37 -26.87
C VAL A 423 12.85 -9.24 -26.03
N PHE A 424 13.14 -10.21 -25.15
CA PHE A 424 14.25 -10.13 -24.22
C PHE A 424 15.38 -11.14 -24.46
N VAL A 425 16.58 -10.73 -24.05
CA VAL A 425 17.76 -11.57 -23.79
C VAL A 425 18.01 -11.55 -22.29
N MET A 426 18.36 -12.70 -21.71
CA MET A 426 18.71 -12.81 -20.30
C MET A 426 20.16 -12.38 -20.06
N GLU A 427 20.48 -11.85 -18.87
CA GLU A 427 21.83 -11.30 -18.61
C GLU A 427 22.94 -12.37 -18.72
N GLU A 428 22.65 -13.61 -18.31
CA GLU A 428 23.59 -14.72 -18.44
C GLU A 428 23.78 -15.17 -19.88
N GLU A 429 22.72 -15.22 -20.69
CA GLU A 429 22.80 -15.48 -22.13
C GLU A 429 23.67 -14.42 -22.82
N TYR A 430 23.51 -13.16 -22.41
CA TYR A 430 24.34 -12.04 -22.90
C TYR A 430 25.80 -12.17 -22.44
N ARG A 431 26.06 -12.51 -21.16
CA ARG A 431 27.41 -12.70 -20.61
C ARG A 431 28.13 -13.89 -21.24
N MET A 432 27.45 -15.04 -21.39
CA MET A 432 28.00 -16.24 -22.02
C MET A 432 28.36 -15.99 -23.47
N GLN A 433 27.53 -15.27 -24.23
CA GLN A 433 27.87 -14.90 -25.60
C GLN A 433 28.99 -13.87 -25.67
N LYS A 434 29.06 -12.90 -24.75
CA LYS A 434 30.19 -11.98 -24.69
C LYS A 434 31.49 -12.74 -24.39
N ALA A 435 31.47 -13.67 -23.44
CA ALA A 435 32.61 -14.53 -23.13
C ALA A 435 33.01 -15.44 -24.30
N GLN A 436 32.05 -16.03 -25.01
CA GLN A 436 32.28 -16.83 -26.21
C GLN A 436 32.77 -15.98 -27.40
N GLY A 437 32.29 -14.75 -27.54
CA GLY A 437 32.72 -13.78 -28.56
C GLY A 437 34.14 -13.27 -28.30
N ASP A 438 34.48 -12.98 -27.04
CA ASP A 438 35.83 -12.62 -26.62
C ASP A 438 36.80 -13.79 -26.85
N PHE A 439 36.39 -15.04 -26.56
CA PHE A 439 37.16 -16.24 -26.89
C PHE A 439 37.38 -16.42 -28.40
N ALA A 440 36.33 -16.22 -29.21
CA ALA A 440 36.43 -16.30 -30.68
C ALA A 440 37.30 -15.19 -31.28
N SER A 441 37.36 -14.01 -30.64
CA SER A 441 38.27 -12.92 -31.02
C SER A 441 39.72 -13.21 -30.61
N HIS A 442 39.95 -13.83 -29.46
CA HIS A 442 41.27 -14.23 -29.00
C HIS A 442 41.88 -15.35 -29.86
N VAL A 443 41.07 -16.35 -30.27
CA VAL A 443 41.50 -17.44 -31.16
C VAL A 443 41.82 -16.94 -32.58
N ARG A 444 41.17 -15.85 -33.05
CA ARG A 444 41.50 -15.22 -34.34
C ARG A 444 42.80 -14.39 -34.30
N THR A 445 43.27 -14.02 -33.12
CA THR A 445 44.49 -13.20 -32.96
C THR A 445 45.76 -14.06 -32.82
N GLU A 446 45.65 -15.35 -32.47
CA GLU A 446 46.79 -16.29 -32.44
C GLU A 446 47.11 -16.95 -33.80
N SER A 447 46.31 -16.68 -34.85
CA SER A 447 46.52 -17.25 -36.20
C SER A 447 46.89 -16.22 -37.27
N GLY A 448 47.51 -15.09 -36.89
CA GLY A 448 47.94 -14.04 -37.82
C GLY A 448 49.27 -13.42 -37.40
N GLY A 449 50.32 -13.71 -38.16
CA GLY A 449 51.68 -13.22 -37.91
C GLY A 449 51.81 -11.68 -37.94
N THR A 450 52.69 -11.22 -37.05
CA THR A 450 53.39 -9.95 -36.91
C THR A 450 53.33 -8.98 -38.10
N THR A 451 52.79 -7.77 -37.91
CA THR A 451 53.36 -6.51 -38.45
C THR A 451 53.07 -5.33 -37.52
N LEU A 452 54.10 -4.51 -37.30
CA LEU A 452 54.12 -3.29 -36.50
C LEU A 452 53.52 -2.12 -37.30
N ALA A 453 52.66 -1.30 -36.68
CA ALA A 453 52.45 0.10 -37.04
C ALA A 453 51.90 0.89 -35.83
N GLU A 454 52.63 1.93 -35.45
CA GLU A 454 52.26 2.95 -34.45
C GLU A 454 51.19 3.92 -34.99
N GLY A 455 50.39 4.52 -34.10
CA GLY A 455 49.79 5.85 -34.36
C GLY A 455 48.34 6.09 -33.89
N GLU A 456 48.24 6.79 -32.75
CA GLU A 456 47.27 7.84 -32.37
C GLU A 456 45.84 7.52 -31.86
N GLU A 457 45.47 8.40 -30.93
CA GLU A 457 44.45 8.35 -29.86
C GLU A 457 43.04 8.74 -30.35
N ASP A 458 41.98 8.27 -29.66
CA ASP A 458 40.93 9.20 -29.22
C ASP A 458 40.06 8.68 -28.06
N ASN A 459 39.71 9.62 -27.19
CA ASN A 459 39.10 9.46 -25.86
C ASN A 459 37.58 9.20 -25.86
N ALA A 460 37.09 8.44 -24.88
CA ALA A 460 35.84 8.78 -24.18
C ALA A 460 35.84 8.20 -22.74
N SER A 461 35.88 9.10 -21.77
CA SER A 461 35.92 8.87 -20.33
C SER A 461 34.52 8.67 -19.73
N THR A 462 34.37 7.71 -18.82
CA THR A 462 33.42 7.82 -17.69
C THR A 462 34.16 7.54 -16.38
N ARG A 463 34.35 8.63 -15.63
CA ARG A 463 34.88 8.68 -14.26
C ARG A 463 34.01 7.89 -13.30
N GLY A 464 34.55 6.82 -12.72
CA GLY A 464 34.09 6.24 -11.46
C GLY A 464 34.81 6.89 -10.28
N MET A 465 34.06 7.58 -9.43
CA MET A 465 34.53 8.19 -8.19
C MET A 465 34.83 7.08 -7.17
N VAL A 466 36.09 6.89 -6.80
CA VAL A 466 36.50 6.00 -5.72
C VAL A 466 36.59 6.80 -4.42
N SER A 467 36.10 6.24 -3.32
CA SER A 467 36.47 6.63 -1.96
C SER A 467 36.98 5.40 -1.19
N PRO A 468 37.86 5.60 -0.19
CA PRO A 468 39.00 4.72 0.03
C PRO A 468 38.73 3.61 1.05
N VAL A 469 39.40 2.48 0.88
CA VAL A 469 39.56 1.43 1.89
C VAL A 469 40.93 1.61 2.53
N SER A 470 40.96 1.92 3.83
CA SER A 470 42.19 1.87 4.62
C SER A 470 42.50 0.42 4.98
N ALA A 471 43.74 0.03 4.66
CA ALA A 471 44.35 -1.25 4.93
C ALA A 471 44.72 -1.43 6.41
N THR A 472 44.65 -2.68 6.87
CA THR A 472 45.68 -3.29 7.74
C THR A 472 45.71 -4.80 7.47
N SER A 473 46.90 -5.28 7.12
CA SER A 473 47.25 -6.69 6.90
C SER A 473 47.98 -7.26 8.17
N PRO A 474 48.61 -8.45 8.14
CA PRO A 474 48.22 -9.63 8.93
C PRO A 474 49.30 -10.09 9.94
N GLU A 475 49.06 -11.18 10.69
CA GLU A 475 50.03 -12.21 11.17
C GLU A 475 49.39 -13.04 12.30
N GLU A 476 49.15 -14.35 12.11
CA GLU A 476 50.01 -15.52 12.41
C GLU A 476 49.87 -16.09 13.84
N GLY A 477 49.73 -17.43 13.94
CA GLY A 477 50.11 -18.20 15.14
C GLY A 477 49.06 -19.18 15.66
N GLY A 478 49.31 -20.49 15.52
CA GLY A 478 48.37 -21.58 15.79
C GLY A 478 48.30 -22.14 17.23
N ALA A 479 47.22 -22.93 17.44
CA ALA A 479 47.07 -24.16 18.26
C ALA A 479 47.34 -24.10 19.80
N PRO A 480 46.73 -24.97 20.66
CA PRO A 480 46.32 -26.36 20.37
C PRO A 480 44.98 -26.87 20.95
N GLU A 481 44.71 -28.12 20.57
CA GLU A 481 43.57 -29.02 20.82
C GLU A 481 43.28 -29.36 22.29
N VAL A 482 42.00 -29.64 22.61
CA VAL A 482 41.59 -30.71 23.55
C VAL A 482 40.32 -31.40 23.02
N ASN A 483 40.41 -32.73 22.88
CA ASN A 483 39.40 -33.68 22.44
C ASN A 483 38.32 -33.97 23.52
N GLY A 484 37.08 -34.24 23.08
CA GLY A 484 36.02 -34.81 23.92
C GLY A 484 34.76 -35.22 23.13
N ASN A 485 34.73 -36.49 22.70
CA ASN A 485 33.67 -37.22 21.97
C ASN A 485 32.19 -36.88 22.25
N GLY A 486 31.39 -36.87 21.18
CA GLY A 486 29.92 -36.98 21.26
C GLY A 486 29.23 -37.07 19.89
N ASN A 487 29.00 -38.31 19.43
CA ASN A 487 28.23 -38.76 18.26
C ASN A 487 26.98 -37.92 17.88
N GLY A 488 26.77 -37.61 16.59
CA GLY A 488 25.49 -37.08 16.07
C GLY A 488 25.54 -36.61 14.60
N ASN A 489 24.77 -37.31 13.75
CA ASN A 489 24.70 -37.23 12.29
C ASN A 489 24.63 -35.83 11.64
N ALA A 490 25.27 -35.75 10.47
CA ALA A 490 25.11 -34.71 9.45
C ALA A 490 23.65 -34.57 9.00
N SER A 491 23.20 -33.32 8.88
CA SER A 491 21.94 -32.93 8.26
C SER A 491 22.21 -32.54 6.81
N GLU A 492 21.69 -33.34 5.89
CA GLU A 492 21.51 -32.98 4.49
C GLU A 492 20.40 -31.92 4.39
N ASN A 493 20.69 -30.82 3.71
CA ASN A 493 19.74 -29.77 3.34
C ASN A 493 18.83 -30.26 2.19
N GLY A 494 17.84 -31.09 2.54
CA GLY A 494 16.71 -31.42 1.69
C GLY A 494 15.53 -30.47 1.95
N ILE A 495 15.06 -29.80 0.89
CA ILE A 495 13.87 -28.94 0.85
C ILE A 495 12.63 -29.77 1.26
N PRO A 496 11.78 -29.33 2.20
CA PRO A 496 10.62 -30.11 2.62
C PRO A 496 9.54 -30.10 1.53
N THR A 497 9.30 -31.27 0.95
CA THR A 497 8.12 -31.60 0.15
C THR A 497 6.90 -31.70 1.08
N ILE A 498 5.78 -31.11 0.65
CA ILE A 498 4.48 -31.16 1.35
C ILE A 498 4.10 -32.62 1.56
N ARG A 499 4.12 -33.10 2.81
CA ARG A 499 3.61 -34.41 3.20
C ARG A 499 2.11 -34.30 3.49
N ILE A 500 1.35 -35.16 2.82
CA ILE A 500 -0.08 -35.34 2.98
C ILE A 500 -0.34 -35.91 4.39
N SER A 501 -1.05 -35.16 5.24
CA SER A 501 -1.62 -35.69 6.49
C SER A 501 -2.96 -36.35 6.19
N THR A 502 -2.99 -37.68 6.13
CA THR A 502 -4.21 -38.49 6.23
C THR A 502 -4.30 -39.07 7.63
N GLU A 503 -5.12 -38.49 8.50
CA GLU A 503 -5.68 -39.22 9.64
C GLU A 503 -7.09 -39.69 9.26
N SER A 504 -7.22 -40.97 8.92
CA SER A 504 -8.39 -41.83 9.14
C SER A 504 -8.17 -43.20 8.47
N ASP A 505 -7.36 -44.06 9.09
CA ASP A 505 -7.30 -45.49 8.75
C ASP A 505 -8.42 -46.25 9.46
N ARG A 506 -9.44 -46.68 8.70
CA ARG A 506 -10.20 -47.91 8.98
C ARG A 506 -10.53 -48.63 7.67
N GLU A 507 -9.77 -49.70 7.43
CA GLU A 507 -10.09 -50.92 6.67
C GLU A 507 -10.90 -50.80 5.38
N VAL A 508 -10.23 -50.71 4.21
CA VAL A 508 -10.56 -51.53 3.02
C VAL A 508 -9.27 -51.78 2.22
N LYS A 509 -8.96 -53.08 1.98
CA LYS A 509 -7.89 -53.55 1.09
C LYS A 509 -8.21 -53.30 -0.39
N GLU A 510 -7.15 -52.97 -1.13
CA GLU A 510 -6.92 -53.24 -2.56
C GLU A 510 -7.95 -52.76 -3.60
N LYS A 511 -7.62 -51.64 -4.28
CA LYS A 511 -7.36 -51.53 -5.73
C LYS A 511 -7.57 -50.08 -6.18
N GLY A 512 -6.53 -49.45 -6.75
CA GLY A 512 -6.70 -48.16 -7.43
C GLY A 512 -5.47 -47.26 -7.53
N ALA A 513 -4.25 -47.81 -7.63
CA ALA A 513 -3.08 -47.01 -8.00
C ALA A 513 -3.01 -46.89 -9.53
N ALA A 514 -3.74 -45.94 -10.11
CA ALA A 514 -3.55 -45.42 -11.47
C ALA A 514 -4.52 -44.25 -11.75
N ALA A 515 -4.22 -43.04 -11.27
CA ALA A 515 -4.72 -41.77 -11.82
C ALA A 515 -4.08 -40.58 -11.10
N ALA A 516 -2.77 -40.42 -11.24
CA ALA A 516 -2.08 -39.16 -10.92
C ALA A 516 -1.16 -38.81 -12.09
N ALA A 517 -1.75 -38.32 -13.17
CA ALA A 517 -1.03 -37.74 -14.30
C ALA A 517 -1.96 -36.80 -15.07
N ALA A 518 -1.41 -35.66 -15.46
CA ALA A 518 -2.00 -34.53 -16.20
C ALA A 518 -2.72 -33.46 -15.34
N ALA A 519 -1.99 -32.85 -14.40
CA ALA A 519 -2.09 -31.40 -14.23
C ALA A 519 -1.01 -30.78 -15.11
N ASP A 520 -1.38 -29.80 -15.94
CA ASP A 520 -0.44 -29.07 -16.80
C ASP A 520 0.64 -28.44 -15.91
N THR A 521 1.88 -28.86 -16.09
CA THR A 521 3.00 -28.39 -15.27
C THR A 521 3.45 -27.05 -15.81
N LEU A 522 3.08 -25.96 -15.11
CA LEU A 522 3.54 -24.60 -15.42
C LEU A 522 5.07 -24.59 -15.46
N GLU A 523 5.64 -24.25 -16.62
CA GLU A 523 7.09 -24.11 -16.78
C GLU A 523 7.61 -22.98 -15.88
N ARG A 524 8.58 -23.29 -15.02
CA ARG A 524 9.24 -22.30 -14.16
C ARG A 524 10.15 -21.43 -15.03
N PRO A 525 10.12 -20.09 -14.89
CA PRO A 525 11.09 -19.26 -15.57
C PRO A 525 12.49 -19.59 -15.07
N VAL A 526 13.45 -19.71 -15.97
CA VAL A 526 14.86 -19.89 -15.61
C VAL A 526 15.37 -18.57 -15.00
N GLN A 527 15.82 -18.62 -13.73
CA GLN A 527 16.44 -17.49 -13.04
C GLN A 527 17.89 -17.33 -13.48
N ALA A 528 18.36 -16.09 -13.61
CA ALA A 528 19.77 -15.74 -13.83
C ALA A 528 20.68 -15.99 -12.60
N ALA A 529 20.34 -16.98 -11.76
CA ALA A 529 21.02 -17.26 -10.50
C ALA A 529 20.76 -18.70 -10.05
N ALA A 530 21.12 -19.67 -10.88
CA ALA A 530 21.37 -21.03 -10.44
C ALA A 530 22.48 -21.61 -11.34
N GLY A 531 23.72 -21.50 -10.89
CA GLY A 531 24.79 -22.29 -11.48
C GLY A 531 24.55 -23.74 -11.10
N ASP A 532 24.19 -24.57 -12.08
CA ASP A 532 24.26 -26.01 -11.92
C ASP A 532 25.74 -26.41 -11.93
N GLU A 533 26.12 -27.12 -10.87
CA GLU A 533 27.35 -27.91 -10.84
C GLU A 533 27.24 -29.04 -11.86
N ASP A 534 28.26 -29.17 -12.70
CA ASP A 534 28.41 -30.21 -13.71
C ASP A 534 28.25 -31.62 -13.10
N GLU A 535 27.27 -32.40 -13.57
CA GLU A 535 27.37 -33.85 -13.55
C GLU A 535 27.96 -34.35 -14.87
N ASP A 536 29.28 -34.54 -14.82
CA ASP A 536 30.08 -35.32 -15.75
C ASP A 536 29.58 -36.76 -15.84
N ILE A 537 29.18 -37.21 -17.03
CA ILE A 537 29.06 -38.64 -17.36
C ILE A 537 30.10 -39.00 -18.42
N SER A 538 31.21 -39.57 -17.94
CA SER A 538 32.10 -40.46 -18.69
C SER A 538 32.15 -41.78 -17.89
N GLN A 539 32.13 -43.01 -18.42
CA GLN A 539 32.80 -43.63 -19.56
C GLN A 539 32.12 -44.97 -19.95
N ALA A 540 32.27 -45.35 -21.23
CA ALA A 540 32.59 -46.66 -21.84
C ALA A 540 31.76 -47.94 -21.45
N ASP A 541 31.46 -48.92 -22.32
CA ASP A 541 32.23 -49.43 -23.46
C ASP A 541 31.43 -50.39 -24.39
N ASN A 542 31.80 -50.38 -25.67
CA ASN A 542 31.78 -51.42 -26.73
C ASN A 542 30.56 -52.34 -27.08
N LYS A 543 30.09 -52.23 -28.34
CA LYS A 543 30.20 -53.30 -29.37
C LYS A 543 29.85 -52.85 -30.81
N GLU A 544 30.61 -53.39 -31.76
CA GLU A 544 30.71 -53.11 -33.21
C GLU A 544 29.41 -53.31 -34.03
N SER A 545 29.25 -52.51 -35.11
CA SER A 545 29.19 -53.03 -36.50
C SER A 545 29.14 -51.92 -37.59
N LYS A 546 29.91 -52.16 -38.65
CA LYS A 546 30.24 -51.36 -39.84
C LYS A 546 29.04 -50.95 -40.74
N LYS A 547 29.08 -49.74 -41.34
CA LYS A 547 29.37 -49.43 -42.78
C LYS A 547 28.75 -48.09 -43.23
N GLY A 548 29.51 -47.29 -43.99
CA GLY A 548 28.99 -46.32 -44.98
C GLY A 548 29.40 -44.86 -44.78
N LYS A 549 30.39 -44.39 -45.56
CA LYS A 549 30.80 -42.97 -45.68
C LYS A 549 30.00 -42.31 -46.81
N GLU A 550 29.44 -41.13 -46.55
CA GLU A 550 29.35 -40.00 -47.49
C GLU A 550 29.51 -38.69 -46.71
N PRO A 551 30.23 -37.66 -47.23
CA PRO A 551 30.43 -36.40 -46.52
C PRO A 551 29.23 -35.47 -46.75
N ALA A 552 28.45 -35.21 -45.71
CA ALA A 552 27.48 -34.12 -45.70
C ALA A 552 28.21 -32.78 -45.53
N SER A 553 27.90 -31.84 -46.42
CA SER A 553 28.26 -30.42 -46.36
C SER A 553 27.96 -29.81 -44.99
N PRO A 554 28.80 -28.90 -44.47
CA PRO A 554 28.46 -28.16 -43.26
C PRO A 554 27.29 -27.23 -43.57
N LEU A 555 26.17 -27.43 -42.87
CA LEU A 555 25.10 -26.43 -42.77
C LEU A 555 25.69 -25.14 -42.19
N PRO A 556 25.32 -23.95 -42.69
CA PRO A 556 25.76 -22.72 -42.09
C PRO A 556 25.17 -22.63 -40.68
N GLN A 557 26.02 -22.55 -39.66
CA GLN A 557 25.62 -21.97 -38.38
C GLN A 557 25.27 -20.51 -38.66
N GLU A 558 23.98 -20.24 -38.84
CA GLU A 558 23.43 -18.89 -38.79
C GLU A 558 23.91 -18.27 -37.46
N PRO A 559 24.70 -17.17 -37.50
CA PRO A 559 25.06 -16.48 -36.28
C PRO A 559 23.77 -15.92 -35.69
N PHE A 560 23.33 -16.45 -34.54
CA PHE A 560 22.21 -15.93 -33.77
C PHE A 560 22.50 -14.45 -33.43
N SER A 561 22.04 -13.54 -34.29
CA SER A 561 22.21 -12.11 -34.11
C SER A 561 21.12 -11.61 -33.16
N PHE A 562 21.51 -11.19 -31.96
CA PHE A 562 20.64 -10.51 -31.00
C PHE A 562 20.22 -9.10 -31.41
N SER A 563 20.41 -8.66 -32.67
CA SER A 563 20.28 -7.24 -33.03
C SER A 563 18.93 -6.60 -32.73
N ASN A 564 17.87 -7.39 -32.48
CA ASN A 564 16.51 -6.91 -32.25
C ASN A 564 15.96 -7.16 -30.83
N LYS A 565 16.68 -7.85 -29.94
CA LYS A 565 16.21 -8.15 -28.57
C LYS A 565 16.85 -7.21 -27.54
N ARG A 566 16.14 -6.90 -26.44
CA ARG A 566 16.64 -6.05 -25.35
C ARG A 566 17.04 -6.85 -24.12
N LEU A 567 17.91 -6.32 -23.28
CA LEU A 567 18.19 -6.95 -21.98
C LEU A 567 16.98 -6.84 -21.06
N CYS A 568 16.57 -7.96 -20.45
CA CYS A 568 15.56 -7.93 -19.37
C CYS A 568 16.19 -7.35 -18.10
N GLU A 569 15.55 -6.36 -17.50
CA GLU A 569 15.96 -5.80 -16.22
C GLU A 569 15.77 -6.85 -15.10
N ARG A 570 16.73 -6.93 -14.19
CA ARG A 570 16.72 -7.93 -13.10
C ARG A 570 15.48 -7.85 -12.22
N TRP A 571 14.99 -6.63 -11.97
CA TRP A 571 13.80 -6.43 -11.16
C TRP A 571 12.56 -7.00 -11.85
N LEU A 572 12.47 -6.91 -13.18
CA LEU A 572 11.35 -7.44 -13.95
C LEU A 572 11.42 -8.97 -13.99
N ASP A 573 12.61 -9.55 -14.17
CA ASP A 573 12.81 -11.00 -14.07
C ASP A 573 12.39 -11.54 -12.70
N ASN A 574 12.74 -10.83 -11.62
CA ASN A 574 12.24 -11.18 -10.29
C ASN A 574 10.70 -11.12 -10.20
N LEU A 575 10.05 -10.13 -10.82
CA LEU A 575 8.59 -10.07 -10.85
C LEU A 575 7.96 -11.23 -11.64
N PHE A 576 8.61 -11.75 -12.69
CA PHE A 576 8.17 -12.97 -13.37
C PHE A 576 8.20 -14.19 -12.43
N MET A 577 9.22 -14.28 -11.56
CA MET A 577 9.29 -15.33 -10.56
C MET A 577 8.22 -15.17 -9.48
N VAL A 578 7.98 -13.94 -9.03
CA VAL A 578 6.87 -13.63 -8.11
C VAL A 578 5.53 -14.03 -8.72
N LEU A 579 5.31 -13.72 -10.00
CA LEU A 579 4.08 -14.09 -10.71
C LEU A 579 3.94 -15.60 -10.87
N TYR A 580 5.04 -16.29 -11.20
CA TYR A 580 5.06 -17.74 -11.29
C TYR A 580 4.60 -18.40 -9.98
N GLU A 581 5.11 -17.93 -8.84
CA GLU A 581 4.71 -18.46 -7.54
C GLU A 581 3.22 -18.22 -7.24
N ASP A 582 2.71 -17.02 -7.49
CA ASP A 582 1.28 -16.70 -7.35
C ASP A 582 0.42 -17.64 -8.25
N LEU A 583 0.79 -17.82 -9.53
CA LEU A 583 0.07 -18.69 -10.47
C LEU A 583 0.16 -20.17 -10.09
N ARG A 584 1.32 -20.63 -9.64
CA ARG A 584 1.56 -22.01 -9.20
C ARG A 584 0.65 -22.35 -8.02
N VAL A 585 0.67 -21.51 -6.99
CA VAL A 585 -0.19 -21.68 -5.80
C VAL A 585 -1.66 -21.64 -6.19
N TRP A 586 -2.06 -20.69 -7.04
CA TRP A 586 -3.45 -20.60 -7.52
C TRP A 586 -3.90 -21.84 -8.29
N THR A 587 -3.03 -22.37 -9.15
CA THR A 587 -3.32 -23.58 -9.96
C THR A 587 -3.46 -24.82 -9.08
N ILE A 588 -2.57 -24.99 -8.09
CA ILE A 588 -2.67 -26.08 -7.11
C ILE A 588 -3.99 -25.98 -6.34
N PHE A 589 -4.32 -24.79 -5.82
CA PHE A 589 -5.58 -24.57 -5.12
C PHE A 589 -6.80 -24.92 -5.98
N ARG A 590 -6.86 -24.48 -7.24
CA ARG A 590 -7.98 -24.81 -8.13
C ARG A 590 -8.08 -26.30 -8.42
N ALA A 591 -6.95 -26.98 -8.61
CA ALA A 591 -6.91 -28.42 -8.81
C ALA A 591 -7.41 -29.18 -7.58
N GLU A 592 -7.02 -28.76 -6.38
CA GLU A 592 -7.52 -29.31 -5.12
C GLU A 592 -9.04 -29.12 -4.99
N VAL A 593 -9.54 -27.90 -5.19
CA VAL A 593 -10.99 -27.62 -5.14
C VAL A 593 -11.76 -28.50 -6.12
N ALA A 594 -11.26 -28.68 -7.36
CA ALA A 594 -11.87 -29.54 -8.35
C ALA A 594 -11.88 -31.01 -7.90
N HIS A 595 -10.75 -31.51 -7.40
CA HIS A 595 -10.62 -32.88 -6.90
C HIS A 595 -11.62 -33.18 -5.76
N PHE A 596 -11.68 -32.31 -4.74
CA PHE A 596 -12.62 -32.48 -3.62
C PHE A 596 -14.08 -32.39 -4.06
N LYS A 597 -14.38 -31.51 -5.03
CA LYS A 597 -15.73 -31.42 -5.62
C LYS A 597 -16.13 -32.72 -6.33
N THR A 598 -15.22 -33.38 -7.05
CA THR A 598 -15.50 -34.68 -7.69
C THR A 598 -15.71 -35.82 -6.68
N GLN A 599 -15.04 -35.76 -5.53
CA GLN A 599 -15.20 -36.74 -4.46
C GLN A 599 -16.44 -36.47 -3.58
N HIS A 600 -17.18 -35.39 -3.83
CA HIS A 600 -18.27 -34.90 -2.97
C HIS A 600 -17.85 -34.69 -1.50
N VAL A 601 -16.57 -34.34 -1.27
CA VAL A 601 -16.02 -34.02 0.05
C VAL A 601 -15.88 -32.50 0.18
N ALA A 602 -16.19 -31.97 1.36
CA ALA A 602 -16.00 -30.56 1.64
C ALA A 602 -14.50 -30.22 1.68
N TYR A 603 -14.07 -29.29 0.81
CA TYR A 603 -12.73 -28.74 0.86
C TYR A 603 -12.63 -27.72 2.02
N ARG A 604 -11.78 -28.01 3.01
CA ARG A 604 -11.60 -27.18 4.20
C ARG A 604 -10.19 -26.61 4.23
N LYS A 605 -10.10 -25.33 4.59
CA LYS A 605 -8.89 -24.53 4.81
C LYS A 605 -9.15 -23.62 6.01
N THR A 606 -8.09 -23.13 6.66
CA THR A 606 -8.23 -22.21 7.78
C THR A 606 -8.77 -20.85 7.32
N GLY A 607 -9.29 -20.05 8.26
CA GLY A 607 -9.72 -18.68 7.97
C GLY A 607 -8.62 -17.83 7.31
N LEU A 608 -7.38 -17.89 7.83
CA LEU A 608 -6.25 -17.15 7.26
C LEU A 608 -5.89 -17.62 5.85
N GLU A 609 -5.93 -18.93 5.58
CA GLU A 609 -5.67 -19.47 4.24
C GLU A 609 -6.70 -18.97 3.22
N TRP A 610 -7.98 -18.97 3.57
CA TRP A 610 -9.03 -18.41 2.71
C TRP A 610 -8.85 -16.92 2.45
N GLU A 611 -8.40 -16.14 3.43
CA GLU A 611 -8.09 -14.72 3.26
C GLU A 611 -6.93 -14.52 2.26
N ILE A 612 -5.83 -15.28 2.41
CA ILE A 612 -4.67 -15.22 1.50
C ILE A 612 -5.07 -15.64 0.08
N LEU A 613 -5.89 -16.68 -0.06
CA LEU A 613 -6.40 -17.15 -1.35
C LEU A 613 -7.34 -16.13 -2.00
N GLY A 614 -8.16 -15.43 -1.21
CA GLY A 614 -8.98 -14.32 -1.68
C GLY A 614 -8.13 -13.17 -2.20
N ASP A 615 -7.06 -12.80 -1.51
CA ASP A 615 -6.11 -11.78 -1.98
C ASP A 615 -5.41 -12.22 -3.26
N LEU A 616 -4.98 -13.48 -3.33
CA LEU A 616 -4.32 -14.06 -4.49
C LEU A 616 -5.24 -14.05 -5.72
N GLY A 617 -6.50 -14.47 -5.55
CA GLY A 617 -7.51 -14.41 -6.61
C GLY A 617 -7.73 -12.98 -7.09
N MET A 618 -7.78 -12.00 -6.17
CA MET A 618 -7.87 -10.59 -6.55
C MET A 618 -6.64 -10.09 -7.33
N ARG A 619 -5.42 -10.46 -6.92
CA ARG A 619 -4.18 -10.08 -7.64
C ARG A 619 -4.13 -10.66 -9.05
N LEU A 620 -4.65 -11.87 -9.23
CA LEU A 620 -4.69 -12.60 -10.50
C LEU A 620 -5.95 -12.34 -11.33
N HIS A 621 -6.79 -11.38 -10.94
CA HIS A 621 -8.01 -10.97 -11.65
C HIS A 621 -9.14 -12.02 -11.71
N HIS A 622 -9.17 -12.97 -10.76
CA HIS A 622 -10.24 -13.95 -10.56
C HIS A 622 -11.25 -13.46 -9.50
N LYS A 623 -12.06 -12.46 -9.87
CA LYS A 623 -12.93 -11.72 -8.91
C LYS A 623 -14.01 -12.60 -8.25
N GLU A 624 -14.67 -13.47 -9.01
CA GLU A 624 -15.75 -14.31 -8.49
C GLU A 624 -15.21 -15.38 -7.55
N GLU A 625 -14.12 -16.05 -7.93
CA GLU A 625 -13.48 -17.03 -7.06
C GLU A 625 -12.86 -16.40 -5.80
N ALA A 626 -12.32 -15.18 -5.92
CA ALA A 626 -11.87 -14.41 -4.76
C ALA A 626 -13.02 -14.07 -3.81
N LYS A 627 -14.18 -13.66 -4.35
CA LYS A 627 -15.39 -13.41 -3.57
C LYS A 627 -15.85 -14.65 -2.82
N GLU A 628 -15.85 -15.82 -3.47
CA GLU A 628 -16.14 -17.10 -2.80
C GLU A 628 -15.13 -17.41 -1.68
N ALA A 629 -13.83 -17.19 -1.92
CA ALA A 629 -12.80 -17.40 -0.92
C ALA A 629 -13.00 -16.50 0.31
N TYR A 630 -13.31 -15.22 0.12
CA TYR A 630 -13.64 -14.32 1.23
C TYR A 630 -14.92 -14.74 1.96
N GLN A 631 -15.94 -15.23 1.25
CA GLN A 631 -17.15 -15.76 1.91
C GLN A 631 -16.81 -16.97 2.79
N ARG A 632 -16.01 -17.92 2.30
CA ARG A 632 -15.57 -19.09 3.09
C ARG A 632 -14.66 -18.73 4.26
N CYS A 633 -13.86 -17.67 4.12
CA CYS A 633 -13.09 -17.13 5.26
C CYS A 633 -14.01 -16.77 6.43
N LEU A 634 -15.22 -16.26 6.15
CA LEU A 634 -16.19 -15.81 7.15
C LEU A 634 -17.02 -16.93 7.78
N ASP A 635 -16.89 -18.18 7.31
CA ASP A 635 -17.51 -19.34 7.96
C ASP A 635 -16.83 -19.68 9.30
N THR A 636 -15.64 -19.11 9.54
CA THR A 636 -14.85 -19.25 10.77
C THR A 636 -14.99 -17.99 11.64
N PRO A 637 -14.97 -18.10 12.99
CA PRO A 637 -15.05 -16.94 13.89
C PRO A 637 -13.70 -16.21 14.02
N ARG A 638 -12.87 -16.17 12.98
CA ARG A 638 -11.56 -15.51 13.01
C ARG A 638 -11.70 -13.98 13.08
N TYR A 639 -10.88 -13.35 13.91
CA TYR A 639 -10.83 -11.89 14.04
C TYR A 639 -10.11 -11.25 12.84
N SER A 640 -10.84 -10.95 11.77
CA SER A 640 -10.31 -10.21 10.61
C SER A 640 -11.36 -9.30 9.98
N VAL A 641 -10.99 -8.04 9.73
CA VAL A 641 -11.82 -7.04 9.03
C VAL A 641 -11.70 -7.13 7.51
N LYS A 642 -10.60 -7.69 7.01
CA LYS A 642 -10.23 -7.68 5.59
C LYS A 642 -11.27 -8.35 4.67
N PRO A 643 -11.72 -9.60 4.91
CA PRO A 643 -12.75 -10.21 4.08
C PRO A 643 -14.06 -9.41 4.09
N TRP A 644 -14.45 -8.84 5.23
CA TRP A 644 -15.65 -7.99 5.32
C TRP A 644 -15.52 -6.72 4.46
N SER A 645 -14.39 -6.04 4.53
CA SER A 645 -14.09 -4.84 3.74
C SER A 645 -14.08 -5.13 2.24
N LYS A 646 -13.46 -6.24 1.81
CA LYS A 646 -13.41 -6.65 0.40
C LYS A 646 -14.78 -7.05 -0.14
N LEU A 647 -15.55 -7.82 0.62
CA LEU A 647 -16.92 -8.18 0.22
C LEU A 647 -17.85 -6.96 0.19
N MET A 648 -17.71 -6.02 1.13
CA MET A 648 -18.48 -4.77 1.13
C MET A 648 -18.25 -3.97 -0.16
N GLU A 649 -16.99 -3.84 -0.61
CA GLU A 649 -16.64 -3.17 -1.86
C GLU A 649 -17.27 -3.89 -3.07
N MET A 650 -17.13 -5.22 -3.14
CA MET A 650 -17.70 -6.04 -4.22
C MET A 650 -19.23 -5.94 -4.30
N TYR A 651 -19.93 -6.03 -3.17
CA TYR A 651 -21.40 -5.92 -3.14
C TYR A 651 -21.88 -4.50 -3.47
N ALA A 652 -21.11 -3.48 -3.08
CA ALA A 652 -21.43 -2.10 -3.43
C ALA A 652 -21.27 -1.86 -4.94
N ASP A 653 -20.23 -2.45 -5.56
CA ASP A 653 -20.03 -2.42 -7.02
C ASP A 653 -21.15 -3.15 -7.78
N GLU A 654 -21.68 -4.24 -7.22
CA GLU A 654 -22.83 -4.98 -7.76
C GLU A 654 -24.18 -4.26 -7.54
N GLY A 655 -24.21 -3.23 -6.69
CA GLY A 655 -25.44 -2.52 -6.32
C GLY A 655 -26.35 -3.27 -5.33
N ASP A 656 -25.83 -4.29 -4.64
CA ASP A 656 -26.58 -5.06 -3.62
C ASP A 656 -26.59 -4.30 -2.28
N ILE A 657 -27.67 -3.56 -2.03
CA ILE A 657 -27.84 -2.75 -0.80
C ILE A 657 -27.79 -3.63 0.46
N GLN A 658 -28.49 -4.77 0.45
CA GLN A 658 -28.71 -5.53 1.68
C GLN A 658 -27.40 -6.18 2.16
N ARG A 659 -26.66 -6.83 1.26
CA ARG A 659 -25.36 -7.44 1.61
C ARG A 659 -24.29 -6.38 1.89
N SER A 660 -24.32 -5.25 1.19
CA SER A 660 -23.43 -4.13 1.47
C SER A 660 -23.64 -3.56 2.87
N ILE A 661 -24.89 -3.35 3.30
CA ILE A 661 -25.17 -2.87 4.67
C ILE A 661 -24.75 -3.92 5.71
N GLN A 662 -25.03 -5.21 5.48
CA GLN A 662 -24.66 -6.28 6.41
C GLN A 662 -23.15 -6.36 6.64
N THR A 663 -22.37 -6.30 5.55
CA THR A 663 -20.90 -6.28 5.63
C THR A 663 -20.40 -4.97 6.24
N ALA A 664 -20.98 -3.83 5.87
CA ALA A 664 -20.63 -2.51 6.43
C ALA A 664 -20.85 -2.43 7.96
N ILE A 665 -21.89 -3.05 8.51
CA ILE A 665 -22.09 -3.12 9.97
C ILE A 665 -20.90 -3.82 10.64
N ARG A 666 -20.36 -4.88 10.04
CA ARG A 666 -19.20 -5.60 10.58
C ARG A 666 -17.92 -4.77 10.44
N VAL A 667 -17.70 -4.15 9.28
CA VAL A 667 -16.56 -3.25 9.08
C VAL A 667 -16.60 -2.08 10.07
N ALA A 668 -17.77 -1.46 10.27
CA ALA A 668 -17.95 -0.38 11.25
C ALA A 668 -17.66 -0.87 12.68
N ALA A 669 -18.10 -2.08 13.04
CA ALA A 669 -17.81 -2.66 14.34
C ALA A 669 -16.30 -2.83 14.56
N TYR A 670 -15.56 -3.36 13.57
CA TYR A 670 -14.10 -3.46 13.63
C TYR A 670 -13.44 -2.08 13.75
N GLN A 671 -13.88 -1.10 12.95
CA GLN A 671 -13.34 0.26 12.97
C GLN A 671 -13.54 0.93 14.33
N TYR A 672 -14.74 0.85 14.93
CA TYR A 672 -14.99 1.41 16.24
C TYR A 672 -14.28 0.65 17.38
N ALA A 673 -14.05 -0.65 17.22
CA ALA A 673 -13.21 -1.41 18.16
C ALA A 673 -11.74 -0.94 18.14
N GLU A 674 -11.29 -0.35 17.02
CA GLU A 674 -10.01 0.31 16.85
C GLU A 674 -10.12 1.85 16.95
N TYR A 675 -11.15 2.37 17.63
CA TYR A 675 -11.35 3.80 17.90
C TYR A 675 -11.42 4.72 16.68
N THR A 676 -11.80 4.15 15.53
CA THR A 676 -12.11 4.91 14.32
C THR A 676 -13.58 5.33 14.37
N GLU A 677 -13.82 6.48 14.99
CA GLU A 677 -15.14 7.15 15.07
C GLU A 677 -15.44 8.01 13.84
N MET A 678 -14.47 8.14 12.94
CA MET A 678 -14.56 8.90 11.71
C MET A 678 -15.57 8.26 10.75
N THR A 679 -16.50 9.07 10.25
CA THR A 679 -17.47 8.73 9.23
C THR A 679 -16.87 8.89 7.82
N PHE A 680 -16.20 10.02 7.52
CA PHE A 680 -15.67 10.32 6.18
C PHE A 680 -14.21 10.79 6.27
N PRO A 681 -13.28 10.34 5.38
CA PRO A 681 -13.48 9.65 4.10
C PRO A 681 -13.28 8.12 4.13
N THR A 682 -13.96 7.41 5.02
CA THR A 682 -13.85 5.94 5.15
C THR A 682 -14.38 5.19 3.93
N GLN A 683 -13.93 3.93 3.76
CA GLN A 683 -14.45 3.03 2.73
C GLN A 683 -15.97 2.77 2.86
N ILE A 684 -16.51 2.75 4.08
CA ILE A 684 -17.95 2.55 4.32
C ILE A 684 -18.76 3.69 3.70
N ALA A 685 -18.34 4.94 3.95
CA ALA A 685 -18.98 6.11 3.37
C ALA A 685 -18.93 6.07 1.83
N GLN A 686 -17.78 5.69 1.25
CA GLN A 686 -17.63 5.56 -0.20
C GLN A 686 -18.60 4.54 -0.80
N CYS A 687 -18.72 3.35 -0.19
CA CYS A 687 -19.68 2.34 -0.63
C CYS A 687 -21.13 2.84 -0.51
N PHE A 688 -21.46 3.54 0.58
CA PHE A 688 -22.80 4.09 0.80
C PHE A 688 -23.13 5.19 -0.19
N PHE A 689 -22.20 6.08 -0.52
CA PHE A 689 -22.39 7.13 -1.51
C PHE A 689 -22.50 6.57 -2.92
N LYS A 690 -21.70 5.54 -3.26
CA LYS A 690 -21.84 4.80 -4.52
C LYS A 690 -23.23 4.19 -4.66
N LEU A 691 -23.72 3.49 -3.63
CA LEU A 691 -25.08 2.95 -3.61
C LEU A 691 -26.15 4.05 -3.63
N GLY A 692 -25.88 5.17 -2.97
CA GLY A 692 -26.75 6.34 -2.91
C GLY A 692 -26.98 6.95 -4.28
N ASN A 693 -25.94 7.05 -5.10
CA ASN A 693 -26.02 7.52 -6.48
C ASN A 693 -26.90 6.61 -7.36
N VAL A 694 -26.86 5.29 -7.13
CA VAL A 694 -27.65 4.32 -7.91
C VAL A 694 -29.10 4.19 -7.44
N HIS A 695 -29.33 4.17 -6.12
CA HIS A 695 -30.60 3.76 -5.52
C HIS A 695 -31.32 4.83 -4.70
N GLY A 696 -30.65 5.94 -4.38
CA GLY A 696 -31.13 6.97 -3.44
C GLY A 696 -30.77 6.68 -1.98
N HIS A 697 -30.46 7.73 -1.22
CA HIS A 697 -30.16 7.66 0.21
C HIS A 697 -31.36 7.19 1.03
N ALA A 698 -32.58 7.54 0.61
CA ALA A 698 -33.79 7.15 1.33
C ALA A 698 -33.95 5.63 1.37
N LYS A 699 -33.69 4.95 0.24
CA LYS A 699 -33.78 3.49 0.15
C LYS A 699 -32.76 2.78 1.05
N ILE A 700 -31.54 3.30 1.13
CA ILE A 700 -30.51 2.78 2.05
C ILE A 700 -30.95 2.96 3.50
N SER A 701 -31.47 4.15 3.85
CA SER A 701 -31.98 4.46 5.19
C SER A 701 -33.14 3.56 5.61
N TYR A 702 -34.14 3.36 4.74
CA TYR A 702 -35.26 2.45 5.04
C TYR A 702 -34.81 1.00 5.18
N THR A 703 -33.86 0.56 4.34
CA THR A 703 -33.28 -0.79 4.46
C THR A 703 -32.58 -0.94 5.80
N LEU A 704 -31.75 0.03 6.21
CA LEU A 704 -31.07 0.04 7.50
C LEU A 704 -32.05 0.00 8.69
N LEU A 705 -33.11 0.79 8.65
CA LEU A 705 -34.16 0.80 9.67
C LEU A 705 -34.89 -0.55 9.78
N SER A 706 -35.14 -1.21 8.64
CA SER A 706 -35.81 -2.51 8.59
C SER A 706 -35.01 -3.66 9.21
N MET A 707 -33.69 -3.51 9.34
CA MET A 707 -32.81 -4.53 9.92
C MET A 707 -32.93 -4.67 11.45
N GLY A 708 -33.58 -3.72 12.13
CA GLY A 708 -33.83 -3.83 13.59
C GLY A 708 -32.57 -3.82 14.45
N LEU A 709 -31.55 -3.04 14.08
CA LEU A 709 -30.26 -2.99 14.77
C LEU A 709 -30.38 -2.36 16.17
N PRO A 710 -29.53 -2.79 17.14
CA PRO A 710 -29.37 -2.09 18.41
C PRO A 710 -29.05 -0.59 18.22
N GLU A 711 -29.61 0.26 19.08
CA GLU A 711 -29.52 1.72 18.97
C GLU A 711 -28.08 2.27 18.80
N PRO A 712 -27.04 1.78 19.53
CA PRO A 712 -25.69 2.25 19.33
C PRO A 712 -25.15 1.99 17.92
N ILE A 713 -25.47 0.82 17.35
CA ILE A 713 -25.02 0.42 16.01
C ILE A 713 -25.81 1.20 14.96
N LEU A 714 -27.12 1.33 15.15
CA LEU A 714 -27.97 2.12 14.26
C LEU A 714 -27.47 3.57 14.17
N LYS A 715 -27.07 4.18 15.30
CA LYS A 715 -26.52 5.54 15.32
C LYS A 715 -25.20 5.65 14.54
N ILE A 716 -24.32 4.66 14.67
CA ILE A 716 -23.08 4.60 13.88
C ILE A 716 -23.41 4.51 12.39
N MET A 717 -24.29 3.60 12.00
CA MET A 717 -24.64 3.40 10.59
C MET A 717 -25.38 4.59 9.99
N ASP A 718 -26.26 5.24 10.76
CA ASP A 718 -26.97 6.46 10.34
C ASP A 718 -26.00 7.64 10.16
N SER A 719 -24.90 7.71 10.93
CA SER A 719 -23.91 8.79 10.81
C SER A 719 -23.36 8.95 9.39
N TYR A 720 -23.11 7.84 8.67
CA TYR A 720 -22.67 7.85 7.26
C TYR A 720 -23.70 8.52 6.33
N LEU A 721 -24.99 8.24 6.56
CA LEU A 721 -26.07 8.84 5.78
C LEU A 721 -26.32 10.30 6.18
N GLN A 722 -26.19 10.64 7.46
CA GLN A 722 -26.30 12.02 7.95
C GLN A 722 -25.17 12.90 7.41
N TYR A 723 -23.96 12.35 7.29
CA TYR A 723 -22.86 13.03 6.62
C TYR A 723 -23.22 13.32 5.17
N GLY A 724 -23.69 12.32 4.43
CA GLY A 724 -24.15 12.46 3.05
C GLY A 724 -25.24 13.54 2.89
N LYS A 725 -26.20 13.62 3.82
CA LYS A 725 -27.25 14.65 3.85
C LYS A 725 -26.69 16.05 4.15
N THR A 726 -25.81 16.16 5.15
CA THR A 726 -25.22 17.44 5.59
C THR A 726 -24.41 18.10 4.48
N PHE A 727 -23.62 17.30 3.76
CA PHE A 727 -22.76 17.76 2.67
C PHE A 727 -23.41 17.67 1.28
N LYS A 728 -24.69 17.24 1.21
CA LYS A 728 -25.47 17.12 -0.03
C LYS A 728 -24.76 16.29 -1.11
N VAL A 729 -24.32 15.09 -0.71
CA VAL A 729 -23.73 14.09 -1.61
C VAL A 729 -24.78 13.61 -2.61
N GLU A 730 -24.39 13.33 -3.86
CA GLU A 730 -25.32 12.87 -4.90
C GLU A 730 -26.23 11.72 -4.42
N GLY A 731 -27.52 11.82 -4.72
CA GLY A 731 -28.53 10.86 -4.26
C GLY A 731 -29.11 11.16 -2.86
N TYR A 732 -28.68 12.23 -2.18
CA TYR A 732 -29.21 12.61 -0.85
C TYR A 732 -30.69 13.00 -0.85
N ASP A 733 -31.18 13.49 -1.99
CA ASP A 733 -32.54 13.97 -2.23
C ASP A 733 -33.50 12.89 -2.76
N PHE A 734 -32.96 11.69 -3.04
CA PHE A 734 -33.70 10.54 -3.59
C PHE A 734 -33.79 9.35 -2.64
#